data_AF-A0A1Q2YGB1-F1
#
_entry.id   AF-A0A1Q2YGB1-F1
#
_cell.length_a   1.000
_cell.length_b   1.000
_cell.length_c   1.000
_cell.angle_alpha   90.00
_cell.angle_beta   90.00
_cell.angle_gamma   90.00
#
_symmetry.space_group_name_H-M   'P 1'
#
loop_
_entity.id
_entity.type
_entity.pdbx_description
1 polymer ?
#
loop_
_entity_poly.entity_id
_entity_poly.type
_entity_poly.pdbx_seq_one_letter_code
_entity_poly.pdbx_strand_id
1 'polypeptide(L)'
;MNNGKTQRMPSSFQSQKNPAMDPIASVLHTYPSRPAAAAAILSGAHVYSNSSGIPFSRTLLWKTSLLQIDTHRSSSDESSLYFDLLPLRQHRDKFTKLNTNIGIPWHLLPKDSIYYVPLHVENNTRVDVEEDLANLNIDMNNKVNTKVKLKQETVSSSDDPLSSDSKKKSESDLDVLLMIIADVERLFPEHPQMFIESKEDKVQMIEILYRYAKWINDSRGAEGKKQLGYVQGMHELCGVIYAVLKIELVDNKKKEDIDEKFAKNTAPDGGEDITDLTTDTSKNTNLDSGRTDSSVTYKIDEKLEMQIREFLDKNFFAHDVFAMFKQLMSPIIDKYFTASGIVRESIVFDLKLHHLDPGDAKHPGLAAALKESQIESQLWLTRWFRMILTREVGLAYAVRVWDGLIAYACAGAMADTVTNGHDVSVLLPYVIVLLILRVRSILLKSLVPCLKKAFDEENEIDDDTEALSLLLHYPSHNKTSSFSRSASANSDSDSENERQPIMMYRKTRDKKNSINPHKSQLTKALEIPKLPSAVDLFSDAAHICGLTDSELTQIGPSLIEKYSNGDIYEALAVYDKNKPTAPFIDGVLKHTKAWRISTATNKETKIKSEKKVFPTALDSNRTRLELRLQERVQNRLRDRSHGSLNG
;
A
#
# COMPACT_ATOMS: atom_id res chain seq x y z
N MET A 1 -3.07 75.36 7.04
CA MET A 1 -2.92 74.93 8.45
C MET A 1 -4.03 73.96 8.76
N ASN A 2 -3.76 72.66 8.67
CA ASN A 2 -4.72 71.60 9.00
C ASN A 2 -3.90 70.45 9.59
N ASN A 3 -3.90 70.34 10.92
CA ASN A 3 -3.16 69.30 11.65
C ASN A 3 -3.97 67.99 11.58
N GLY A 4 -3.52 67.07 10.74
CA GLY A 4 -4.02 65.69 10.71
C GLY A 4 -3.53 64.92 11.94
N LYS A 5 -4.41 64.70 12.91
CA LYS A 5 -4.20 63.75 14.01
C LYS A 5 -4.43 62.32 13.48
N THR A 6 -3.35 61.57 13.31
CA THR A 6 -3.39 60.15 13.00
C THR A 6 -3.74 59.38 14.28
N GLN A 7 -4.98 58.89 14.36
CA GLN A 7 -5.46 58.01 15.43
C GLN A 7 -4.78 56.63 15.28
N ARG A 8 -3.89 56.27 16.21
CA ARG A 8 -3.39 54.89 16.36
C ARG A 8 -4.46 54.04 17.06
N MET A 9 -5.02 53.08 16.34
CA MET A 9 -5.86 52.02 16.89
C MET A 9 -5.03 51.10 17.82
N PRO A 10 -5.60 50.56 18.90
CA PRO A 10 -4.94 49.55 19.73
C PRO A 10 -4.81 48.25 18.92
N SER A 11 -3.58 47.81 18.67
CA SER A 11 -3.29 46.52 18.06
C SER A 11 -3.64 45.40 19.04
N SER A 12 -4.87 44.89 18.95
CA SER A 12 -5.21 43.59 19.54
C SER A 12 -4.30 42.53 18.92
N PHE A 13 -3.43 41.93 19.72
CA PHE A 13 -2.58 40.80 19.34
C PHE A 13 -3.47 39.63 18.87
N GLN A 14 -3.74 39.55 17.57
CA GLN A 14 -4.20 38.31 16.95
C GLN A 14 -2.97 37.43 16.76
N SER A 15 -2.73 36.54 17.72
CA SER A 15 -1.82 35.40 17.55
C SER A 15 -2.15 34.73 16.22
N GLN A 16 -1.23 34.75 15.27
CA GLN A 16 -1.39 34.04 14.00
C GLN A 16 -1.47 32.54 14.31
N LYS A 17 -2.70 32.02 14.37
CA LYS A 17 -2.96 30.60 14.58
C LYS A 17 -2.31 29.79 13.46
N ASN A 18 -1.62 28.74 13.85
CA ASN A 18 -1.00 27.83 12.90
C ASN A 18 -2.10 27.00 12.20
N PRO A 19 -2.22 27.06 10.85
CA PRO A 19 -3.30 26.41 10.13
C PRO A 19 -3.32 24.88 10.27
N ALA A 20 -2.22 24.24 10.70
CA ALA A 20 -2.16 22.80 10.93
C ALA A 20 -2.77 22.35 12.28
N MET A 21 -2.91 23.27 13.25
CA MET A 21 -3.39 22.95 14.61
C MET A 21 -4.92 22.82 14.67
N ASP A 22 -5.63 23.74 14.02
CA ASP A 22 -7.09 23.78 14.02
C ASP A 22 -7.71 22.46 13.49
N PRO A 23 -7.14 21.82 12.46
CA PRO A 23 -7.60 20.52 12.03
C PRO A 23 -7.56 19.41 13.06
N ILE A 24 -6.43 19.23 13.72
CA ILE A 24 -6.25 18.17 14.71
C ILE A 24 -7.19 18.39 15.89
N ALA A 25 -7.29 19.63 16.38
CA ALA A 25 -8.22 19.96 17.46
C ALA A 25 -9.69 19.68 17.07
N SER A 26 -10.10 20.06 15.85
CA SER A 26 -11.45 19.78 15.35
C SER A 26 -11.74 18.28 15.25
N VAL A 27 -10.76 17.48 14.79
CA VAL A 27 -10.90 16.03 14.71
C VAL A 27 -11.03 15.42 16.09
N LEU A 28 -10.20 15.85 17.06
CA LEU A 28 -10.25 15.36 18.43
C LEU A 28 -11.55 15.71 19.15
N HIS A 29 -12.09 16.90 18.93
CA HIS A 29 -13.40 17.27 19.49
C HIS A 29 -14.52 16.39 18.93
N THR A 30 -14.45 16.05 17.64
CA THR A 30 -15.45 15.18 16.98
C THR A 30 -15.28 13.72 17.37
N TYR A 31 -14.03 13.26 17.41
CA TYR A 31 -13.64 11.88 17.63
C TYR A 31 -12.66 11.83 18.81
N PRO A 32 -13.18 11.90 20.06
CA PRO A 32 -12.39 12.13 21.27
C PRO A 32 -11.58 10.91 21.70
N SER A 33 -11.68 9.80 20.96
CA SER A 33 -10.94 8.58 21.23
C SER A 33 -10.43 7.98 19.93
N ARG A 34 -9.31 7.27 20.06
CA ARG A 34 -8.69 6.53 18.96
C ARG A 34 -9.66 5.53 18.29
N PRO A 35 -10.50 4.75 19.02
CA PRO A 35 -11.54 3.93 18.40
C PRO A 35 -12.64 4.73 17.69
N ALA A 36 -13.03 5.89 18.20
CA ALA A 36 -14.03 6.74 17.54
C ALA A 36 -13.51 7.27 16.20
N ALA A 37 -12.24 7.69 16.16
CA ALA A 37 -11.59 8.11 14.91
C ALA A 37 -11.50 6.94 13.92
N ALA A 38 -11.06 5.76 14.37
CA ALA A 38 -11.02 4.56 13.55
C ALA A 38 -12.40 4.17 12.99
N ALA A 39 -13.45 4.19 13.81
CA ALA A 39 -14.82 3.90 13.39
C ALA A 39 -15.33 4.92 12.35
N ALA A 40 -14.98 6.20 12.50
CA ALA A 40 -15.33 7.23 11.52
C ALA A 40 -14.63 7.04 10.16
N ILE A 41 -13.47 6.39 10.15
CA ILE A 41 -12.76 6.05 8.92
C ILE A 41 -13.38 4.84 8.23
N LEU A 42 -13.61 3.77 8.99
CA LEU A 42 -14.21 2.55 8.47
C LEU A 42 -15.64 2.76 7.96
N SER A 43 -16.41 3.66 8.59
CA SER A 43 -17.75 4.04 8.13
C SER A 43 -17.74 5.08 6.99
N GLY A 44 -16.59 5.65 6.65
CA GLY A 44 -16.50 6.78 5.72
C GLY A 44 -17.13 8.07 6.22
N ALA A 45 -17.55 8.16 7.49
CA ALA A 45 -18.15 9.35 8.07
C ALA A 45 -17.26 10.60 7.89
N HIS A 46 -15.95 10.44 7.97
CA HIS A 46 -14.98 11.52 7.72
C HIS A 46 -14.99 12.03 6.26
N VAL A 47 -15.33 11.18 5.26
CA VAL A 47 -15.40 11.57 3.84
C VAL A 47 -16.75 12.18 3.49
N TYR A 48 -17.83 11.55 3.96
CA TYR A 48 -19.20 11.96 3.63
C TYR A 48 -19.67 13.18 4.42
N SER A 49 -18.99 13.51 5.51
CA SER A 49 -19.22 14.75 6.26
C SER A 49 -18.65 16.00 5.59
N ASN A 50 -18.52 16.05 4.26
CA ASN A 50 -18.17 17.28 3.53
C ASN A 50 -19.10 18.48 3.87
N SER A 51 -20.29 18.22 4.44
CA SER A 51 -21.17 19.24 5.03
C SER A 51 -20.72 19.78 6.39
N SER A 52 -19.89 19.05 7.13
CA SER A 52 -19.39 19.41 8.47
C SER A 52 -18.13 20.28 8.45
N GLY A 53 -17.38 20.29 7.34
CA GLY A 53 -16.14 21.04 7.22
C GLY A 53 -15.00 20.56 8.14
N ILE A 54 -15.12 19.37 8.76
CA ILE A 54 -14.09 18.84 9.65
C ILE A 54 -12.90 18.36 8.79
N PRO A 55 -11.71 18.95 8.96
CA PRO A 55 -10.53 18.55 8.20
C PRO A 55 -10.00 17.20 8.69
N PHE A 56 -9.51 16.36 7.79
CA PHE A 56 -8.91 15.06 8.13
C PHE A 56 -7.39 15.18 8.32
N SER A 57 -6.86 14.71 9.46
CA SER A 57 -5.41 14.60 9.69
C SER A 57 -5.00 13.12 9.71
N ARG A 58 -4.15 12.73 8.76
CA ARG A 58 -3.61 11.36 8.70
C ARG A 58 -2.55 11.14 9.75
N THR A 59 -1.75 12.16 10.06
CA THR A 59 -0.73 12.06 11.10
C THR A 59 -1.36 11.76 12.45
N LEU A 60 -2.48 12.43 12.77
CA LEU A 60 -3.22 12.15 13.99
C LEU A 60 -3.68 10.70 14.03
N LEU A 61 -4.39 10.24 12.99
CA LEU A 61 -4.85 8.85 12.90
C LEU A 61 -3.69 7.87 13.05
N TRP A 62 -2.66 7.99 12.21
CA TRP A 62 -1.63 6.97 12.11
C TRP A 62 -0.76 6.92 13.36
N LYS A 63 -0.35 8.07 13.90
CA LYS A 63 0.43 8.09 15.16
C LYS A 63 -0.39 7.55 16.31
N THR A 64 -1.65 7.99 16.48
CA THR A 64 -2.48 7.49 17.58
C THR A 64 -2.75 5.99 17.47
N SER A 65 -3.07 5.50 16.27
CA SER A 65 -3.30 4.09 16.00
C SER A 65 -2.05 3.22 16.15
N LEU A 66 -0.94 3.55 15.49
CA LEU A 66 0.26 2.70 15.47
C LEU A 66 1.08 2.81 16.77
N LEU A 67 1.13 3.99 17.39
CA LEU A 67 1.89 4.21 18.63
C LEU A 67 1.04 4.05 19.90
N GLN A 68 -0.23 3.65 19.75
CA GLN A 68 -1.17 3.43 20.85
C GLN A 68 -1.28 4.65 21.78
N ILE A 69 -1.37 5.84 21.19
CA ILE A 69 -1.55 7.10 21.92
C ILE A 69 -3.05 7.31 22.09
N ASP A 70 -3.51 7.18 23.32
CA ASP A 70 -4.91 7.41 23.66
C ASP A 70 -5.15 8.88 24.05
N THR A 71 -6.42 9.26 24.01
CA THR A 71 -6.89 10.60 24.33
C THR A 71 -7.90 10.49 25.47
N HIS A 72 -7.75 11.35 26.47
CA HIS A 72 -8.55 11.34 27.68
C HIS A 72 -9.28 12.67 27.86
N ARG A 73 -10.46 12.60 28.49
CA ARG A 73 -11.16 13.77 29.01
C ARG A 73 -10.81 13.97 30.47
N SER A 74 -10.57 15.22 30.88
CA SER A 74 -10.36 15.50 32.30
C SER A 74 -11.63 15.20 33.10
N SER A 75 -11.50 14.62 34.29
CA SER A 75 -12.62 14.40 35.20
C SER A 75 -13.19 15.72 35.75
N SER A 76 -12.39 16.78 35.77
CA SER A 76 -12.78 18.11 36.28
C SER A 76 -13.49 18.98 35.24
N ASP A 77 -13.26 18.70 33.96
CA ASP A 77 -13.76 19.49 32.84
C ASP A 77 -13.95 18.58 31.64
N GLU A 78 -15.19 18.15 31.41
CA GLU A 78 -15.58 17.25 30.33
C GLU A 78 -15.24 17.80 28.93
N SER A 79 -15.02 19.11 28.82
CA SER A 79 -14.66 19.76 27.56
C SER A 79 -13.16 19.71 27.25
N SER A 80 -12.32 19.50 28.28
CA SER A 80 -10.88 19.44 28.13
C SER A 80 -10.41 18.05 27.68
N LEU A 81 -9.73 18.01 26.55
CA LEU A 81 -9.12 16.82 25.97
C LEU A 81 -7.60 16.90 26.10
N TYR A 82 -6.95 15.79 26.40
CA TYR A 82 -5.50 15.70 26.39
C TYR A 82 -5.02 14.35 25.85
N PHE A 83 -3.83 14.34 25.25
CA PHE A 83 -3.14 13.12 24.83
C PHE A 83 -2.40 12.48 26.00
N ASP A 84 -2.41 11.14 26.06
CA ASP A 84 -1.38 10.39 26.78
C ASP A 84 -0.11 10.31 25.92
N LEU A 85 0.80 11.27 26.10
CA LEU A 85 2.06 11.32 25.34
C LEU A 85 3.14 10.38 25.87
N LEU A 86 2.86 9.60 26.92
CA LEU A 86 3.86 8.69 27.50
C LEU A 86 4.34 7.63 26.48
N PRO A 87 3.47 6.93 25.72
CA PRO A 87 3.91 5.98 24.70
C PRO A 87 4.79 6.63 23.62
N LEU A 88 4.42 7.83 23.18
CA LEU A 88 5.19 8.60 22.19
C LEU A 88 6.62 8.89 22.67
N ARG A 89 6.75 9.41 23.90
CA ARG A 89 8.05 9.71 24.52
C ARG A 89 8.90 8.46 24.69
N GLN A 90 8.31 7.35 25.16
CA GLN A 90 9.02 6.06 25.26
C GLN A 90 9.53 5.55 23.92
N HIS A 91 8.76 5.76 22.84
CA HIS A 91 9.19 5.42 21.49
C HIS A 91 10.36 6.29 21.02
N ARG A 92 10.31 7.59 21.29
CA ARG A 92 11.40 8.53 21.02
C ARG A 92 12.67 8.15 21.78
N ASP A 93 12.58 7.87 23.08
CA ASP A 93 13.73 7.44 23.89
C ASP A 93 14.38 6.17 23.37
N LYS A 94 13.58 5.20 22.90
CA LYS A 94 14.09 3.97 22.29
C LYS A 94 14.88 4.27 21.01
N PHE A 95 14.39 5.16 20.15
CA PHE A 95 15.13 5.54 18.94
C PHE A 95 16.40 6.32 19.26
N THR A 96 16.38 7.22 20.24
CA THR A 96 17.60 7.93 20.70
C THR A 96 18.69 6.95 21.14
N LYS A 97 18.33 5.90 21.91
CA LYS A 97 19.28 4.84 22.30
C LYS A 97 19.79 4.02 21.12
N LEU A 98 18.96 3.79 20.11
CA LEU A 98 19.42 3.11 18.88
C LEU A 98 20.36 4.00 18.07
N ASN A 99 20.11 5.30 18.05
CA ASN A 99 20.95 6.26 17.35
C ASN A 99 22.36 6.34 17.93
N THR A 100 22.50 6.20 19.25
CA THR A 100 23.80 6.16 19.93
C THR A 100 24.51 4.82 19.74
N ASN A 101 23.77 3.70 19.69
CA ASN A 101 24.38 2.37 19.73
C ASN A 101 24.71 1.79 18.34
N ILE A 102 24.04 2.27 17.30
CA ILE A 102 24.22 1.76 15.94
C ILE A 102 24.92 2.84 15.13
N GLY A 103 26.22 2.68 14.85
CA GLY A 103 26.93 3.54 13.91
C GLY A 103 26.51 3.26 12.47
N ILE A 104 26.44 4.27 11.61
CA ILE A 104 26.24 4.07 10.16
C ILE A 104 27.60 4.21 9.49
N PRO A 105 28.05 3.23 8.69
CA PRO A 105 29.38 3.25 8.09
C PRO A 105 29.48 4.18 6.87
N TRP A 106 29.07 5.44 7.00
CA TRP A 106 29.15 6.46 5.95
C TRP A 106 30.58 6.63 5.39
N HIS A 107 31.58 6.44 6.23
CA HIS A 107 33.00 6.54 5.89
C HIS A 107 33.52 5.36 5.05
N LEU A 108 32.77 4.26 4.96
CA LEU A 108 33.10 3.11 4.11
C LEU A 108 32.54 3.26 2.69
N LEU A 109 31.70 4.27 2.43
CA LEU A 109 31.20 4.55 1.09
C LEU A 109 32.31 5.04 0.15
N PRO A 110 32.14 4.87 -1.17
CA PRO A 110 33.04 5.49 -2.16
C PRO A 110 33.11 7.02 -1.95
N LYS A 111 34.31 7.60 -2.09
CA LYS A 111 34.53 9.04 -1.83
C LYS A 111 33.77 9.97 -2.78
N ASP A 112 33.36 9.46 -3.93
CA ASP A 112 32.52 10.12 -4.93
C ASP A 112 31.02 10.01 -4.64
N SER A 113 30.63 9.18 -3.66
CA SER A 113 29.24 9.10 -3.19
C SER A 113 28.83 10.40 -2.51
N ILE A 114 27.63 10.89 -2.84
CA ILE A 114 27.07 12.09 -2.21
C ILE A 114 26.78 11.90 -0.71
N TYR A 115 26.73 10.66 -0.24
CA TYR A 115 26.49 10.30 1.17
C TYR A 115 27.79 9.99 1.94
N TYR A 116 28.95 10.07 1.29
CA TYR A 116 30.22 9.87 1.97
C TYR A 116 30.43 10.93 3.04
N VAL A 117 30.67 10.49 4.27
CA VAL A 117 31.08 11.35 5.38
C VAL A 117 32.46 10.89 5.84
N PRO A 118 33.51 11.72 5.72
CA PRO A 118 34.83 11.35 6.19
C PRO A 118 34.78 11.14 7.71
N LEU A 119 35.55 10.17 8.21
CA LEU A 119 35.83 10.07 9.65
C LEU A 119 36.60 11.33 10.05
N HIS A 120 35.89 12.28 10.67
CA HIS A 120 36.52 13.42 11.32
C HIS A 120 37.24 12.91 12.56
N VAL A 121 38.50 12.49 12.37
CA VAL A 121 39.44 12.23 13.47
C VAL A 121 39.90 13.60 14.00
N GLU A 122 38.99 14.34 14.62
CA GLU A 122 39.40 15.54 15.34
C GLU A 122 40.13 15.12 16.61
N ASN A 123 41.39 15.56 16.72
CA ASN A 123 42.45 15.04 17.57
C ASN A 123 42.27 15.15 19.10
N ASN A 124 41.06 15.31 19.65
CA ASN A 124 40.90 15.59 21.09
C ASN A 124 39.96 14.70 21.91
N THR A 125 39.24 13.75 21.31
CA THR A 125 38.49 12.72 22.06
C THR A 125 38.71 11.35 21.44
N ARG A 126 39.85 10.74 21.78
CA ARG A 126 40.20 9.36 21.38
C ARG A 126 39.19 8.29 21.82
N VAL A 127 38.21 8.65 22.65
CA VAL A 127 37.28 7.72 23.31
C VAL A 127 36.08 7.35 22.41
N ASP A 128 35.54 8.28 21.61
CA ASP A 128 34.31 8.00 20.83
C ASP A 128 34.57 7.20 19.54
N VAL A 129 35.74 7.37 18.92
CA VAL A 129 36.08 6.69 17.65
C VAL A 129 36.31 5.19 17.86
N GLU A 130 36.84 4.78 19.02
CA GLU A 130 37.00 3.35 19.35
C GLU A 130 35.65 2.66 19.58
N GLU A 131 34.66 3.35 20.14
CA GLU A 131 33.31 2.82 20.35
C GLU A 131 32.55 2.65 19.02
N ASP A 132 32.63 3.64 18.13
CA ASP A 132 32.05 3.56 16.78
C ASP A 132 32.69 2.44 15.94
N LEU A 133 34.00 2.26 16.03
CA LEU A 133 34.72 1.18 15.32
C LEU A 133 34.45 -0.19 15.93
N ALA A 134 34.29 -0.29 17.25
CA ALA A 134 33.94 -1.55 17.93
C ALA A 134 32.52 -2.02 17.57
N ASN A 135 31.58 -1.09 17.41
CA ASN A 135 30.19 -1.39 17.04
C ASN A 135 30.03 -1.92 15.60
N LEU A 136 30.98 -1.64 14.70
CA LEU A 136 30.89 -2.05 13.30
C LEU A 136 31.28 -3.51 13.05
N ASN A 137 31.70 -4.27 14.08
CA ASN A 137 32.07 -5.69 13.99
C ASN A 137 32.95 -6.02 12.75
N ILE A 138 33.80 -5.07 12.36
CA ILE A 138 34.67 -5.19 11.18
C ILE A 138 35.85 -6.04 11.62
N ASP A 139 35.92 -7.26 11.11
CA ASP A 139 37.05 -8.16 11.31
C ASP A 139 38.29 -7.55 10.62
N MET A 140 39.04 -6.72 11.37
CA MET A 140 40.21 -5.95 10.92
C MET A 140 41.35 -6.82 10.37
N ASN A 141 41.24 -8.15 10.45
CA ASN A 141 42.18 -9.09 9.85
C ASN A 141 42.00 -9.25 8.33
N ASN A 142 40.86 -8.83 7.74
CA ASN A 142 40.72 -8.76 6.28
C ASN A 142 41.29 -7.44 5.75
N LYS A 143 42.63 -7.34 5.72
CA LYS A 143 43.36 -6.28 5.02
C LYS A 143 42.86 -6.15 3.59
N VAL A 144 42.16 -5.05 3.30
CA VAL A 144 41.82 -4.56 1.97
C VAL A 144 43.12 -4.21 1.24
N ASN A 145 43.76 -5.21 0.65
CA ASN A 145 44.84 -5.03 -0.31
C ASN A 145 44.25 -4.74 -1.69
N THR A 146 44.35 -3.46 -2.05
CA THR A 146 44.70 -2.93 -3.38
C THR A 146 45.18 -3.95 -4.42
N LYS A 147 44.60 -3.84 -5.63
CA LYS A 147 44.89 -4.57 -6.90
C LYS A 147 44.54 -6.06 -6.92
N VAL A 148 43.29 -6.34 -7.31
CA VAL A 148 42.85 -7.66 -7.80
C VAL A 148 43.58 -7.96 -9.12
N LYS A 149 44.71 -8.66 -9.05
CA LYS A 149 45.17 -9.50 -10.17
C LYS A 149 44.25 -10.72 -10.19
N LEU A 150 43.50 -10.91 -11.28
CA LEU A 150 42.76 -12.14 -11.56
C LEU A 150 43.73 -13.32 -11.53
N LYS A 151 43.81 -13.99 -10.39
CA LYS A 151 44.44 -15.30 -10.27
C LYS A 151 43.36 -16.32 -10.61
N GLN A 152 43.64 -17.11 -11.64
CA GLN A 152 42.84 -18.26 -12.02
C GLN A 152 42.97 -19.28 -10.88
N GLU A 153 41.91 -19.42 -10.07
CA GLU A 153 41.85 -20.45 -9.03
C GLU A 153 41.72 -21.82 -9.69
N THR A 154 42.73 -22.66 -9.51
CA THR A 154 42.66 -24.08 -9.80
C THR A 154 41.72 -24.73 -8.80
N VAL A 155 40.51 -25.04 -9.26
CA VAL A 155 39.50 -25.79 -8.50
C VAL A 155 40.07 -27.18 -8.18
N SER A 156 40.24 -27.47 -6.90
CA SER A 156 40.57 -28.82 -6.42
C SER A 156 39.41 -29.75 -6.71
N SER A 157 39.66 -30.87 -7.39
CA SER A 157 38.63 -31.85 -7.78
C SER A 157 38.03 -32.65 -6.62
N SER A 158 38.31 -32.28 -5.36
CA SER A 158 37.76 -32.91 -4.16
C SER A 158 36.65 -32.11 -3.48
N ASP A 159 36.40 -30.87 -3.91
CA ASP A 159 35.35 -30.04 -3.32
C ASP A 159 34.05 -30.29 -4.08
N ASP A 160 33.14 -31.05 -3.47
CA ASP A 160 31.79 -31.25 -3.98
C ASP A 160 31.09 -29.86 -4.02
N PRO A 161 30.78 -29.31 -5.21
CA PRO A 161 30.15 -28.00 -5.35
C PRO A 161 28.73 -27.94 -4.75
N LEU A 162 28.19 -29.08 -4.29
CA LEU A 162 26.91 -29.19 -3.60
C LEU A 162 27.04 -29.48 -2.11
N SER A 163 28.24 -29.78 -1.57
CA SER A 163 28.46 -30.02 -0.14
C SER A 163 28.81 -28.76 0.65
N SER A 164 28.50 -27.58 0.13
CA SER A 164 28.72 -26.35 0.89
C SER A 164 27.76 -26.33 2.08
N ASP A 165 28.28 -26.69 3.25
CA ASP A 165 28.03 -25.91 4.47
C ASP A 165 28.48 -24.48 4.15
N SER A 166 27.67 -23.78 3.35
CA SER A 166 27.84 -22.40 3.03
C SER A 166 27.59 -21.69 4.36
N LYS A 167 28.65 -21.50 5.15
CA LYS A 167 28.69 -20.46 6.17
C LYS A 167 28.18 -19.23 5.45
N LYS A 168 26.90 -18.89 5.68
CA LYS A 168 26.26 -17.76 5.03
C LYS A 168 27.17 -16.60 5.31
N LYS A 169 27.84 -16.13 4.26
CA LYS A 169 28.66 -14.94 4.33
C LYS A 169 27.71 -13.88 4.88
N SER A 170 27.93 -13.48 6.12
CA SER A 170 27.15 -12.43 6.75
C SER A 170 27.23 -11.25 5.79
N GLU A 171 26.08 -10.79 5.30
CA GLU A 171 26.03 -9.60 4.45
C GLU A 171 26.80 -8.50 5.15
N SER A 172 27.77 -7.89 4.45
CA SER A 172 28.55 -6.85 5.10
C SER A 172 27.65 -5.63 5.32
N ASP A 173 27.92 -4.88 6.38
CA ASP A 173 27.14 -3.68 6.71
C ASP A 173 27.16 -2.65 5.58
N LEU A 174 28.26 -2.63 4.81
CA LEU A 174 28.39 -1.81 3.62
C LEU A 174 27.43 -2.27 2.51
N ASP A 175 27.28 -3.58 2.29
CA ASP A 175 26.36 -4.12 1.28
C ASP A 175 24.91 -3.75 1.62
N VAL A 176 24.51 -3.88 2.89
CA VAL A 176 23.19 -3.48 3.36
C VAL A 176 22.95 -1.99 3.16
N LEU A 177 23.94 -1.14 3.51
CA LEU A 177 23.85 0.31 3.32
C LEU A 177 23.71 0.69 1.84
N LEU A 178 24.53 0.10 0.95
CA LEU A 178 24.47 0.34 -0.50
C LEU A 178 23.14 -0.10 -1.09
N MET A 179 22.59 -1.23 -0.64
CA MET A 179 21.27 -1.71 -1.06
C MET A 179 20.15 -0.73 -0.65
N ILE A 180 20.20 -0.19 0.56
CA ILE A 180 19.25 0.83 1.03
C ILE A 180 19.37 2.12 0.21
N ILE A 181 20.60 2.60 -0.03
CA ILE A 181 20.84 3.82 -0.83
C ILE A 181 20.23 3.67 -2.23
N ALA A 182 20.52 2.57 -2.93
CA ALA A 182 20.03 2.33 -4.28
C ALA A 182 18.49 2.27 -4.35
N ASP A 183 17.85 1.75 -3.31
CA ASP A 183 16.40 1.71 -3.18
C ASP A 183 15.77 3.07 -2.87
N VAL A 184 16.39 3.83 -1.97
CA VAL A 184 15.94 5.18 -1.59
C VAL A 184 16.06 6.16 -2.76
N GLU A 185 17.11 6.06 -3.58
CA GLU A 185 17.31 6.96 -4.73
C GLU A 185 16.26 6.85 -5.82
N ARG A 186 15.54 5.72 -5.88
CA ARG A 186 14.47 5.47 -6.85
C ARG A 186 13.08 5.50 -6.23
N LEU A 187 12.95 5.94 -4.98
CA LEU A 187 11.69 5.95 -4.26
C LEU A 187 10.74 7.02 -4.83
N PHE A 188 9.51 6.62 -5.14
CA PHE A 188 8.40 7.48 -5.61
C PHE A 188 8.83 8.61 -6.57
N PRO A 189 9.32 8.28 -7.78
CA PRO A 189 9.78 9.28 -8.76
C PRO A 189 8.69 10.28 -9.18
N GLU A 190 7.42 9.99 -8.93
CA GLU A 190 6.28 10.90 -9.09
C GLU A 190 6.27 12.08 -8.10
N HIS A 191 7.06 12.00 -7.01
CA HIS A 191 7.22 13.03 -5.99
C HIS A 191 8.69 13.47 -5.83
N PRO A 192 9.30 14.04 -6.90
CA PRO A 192 10.75 14.27 -6.94
C PRO A 192 11.22 15.26 -5.88
N GLN A 193 10.43 16.29 -5.56
CA GLN A 193 10.79 17.30 -4.55
C GLN A 193 11.07 16.70 -3.17
N MET A 194 10.33 15.64 -2.80
CA MET A 194 10.47 14.99 -1.50
C MET A 194 11.53 13.88 -1.52
N PHE A 195 11.52 13.02 -2.54
CA PHE A 195 12.32 11.79 -2.50
C PHE A 195 13.55 11.80 -3.41
N ILE A 196 13.63 12.69 -4.40
CA ILE A 196 14.72 12.71 -5.39
C ILE A 196 15.62 13.93 -5.21
N GLU A 197 15.06 15.11 -5.01
CA GLU A 197 15.78 16.39 -4.95
C GLU A 197 16.34 16.67 -3.54
N SER A 198 15.62 16.26 -2.50
CA SER A 198 16.01 16.50 -1.11
C SER A 198 17.05 15.50 -0.61
N LYS A 199 18.32 15.91 -0.56
CA LYS A 199 19.40 15.11 0.02
C LYS A 199 19.15 14.81 1.51
N GLU A 200 18.65 15.79 2.26
CA GLU A 200 18.38 15.66 3.69
C GLU A 200 17.37 14.54 3.97
N ASP A 201 16.29 14.49 3.18
CA ASP A 201 15.25 13.47 3.34
C ASP A 201 15.76 12.08 3.02
N LYS A 202 16.55 11.96 1.95
CA LYS A 202 17.19 10.69 1.57
C LYS A 202 18.09 10.18 2.69
N VAL A 203 18.98 11.04 3.21
CA VAL A 203 19.88 10.69 4.31
C VAL A 203 19.07 10.19 5.50
N GLN A 204 18.10 10.97 5.98
CA GLN A 204 17.29 10.61 7.14
C GLN A 204 16.55 9.28 6.94
N MET A 205 16.00 9.02 5.76
CA MET A 205 15.32 7.77 5.46
C MET A 205 16.29 6.58 5.38
N ILE A 206 17.49 6.76 4.82
CA ILE A 206 18.56 5.74 4.85
C ILE A 206 18.93 5.40 6.29
N GLU A 207 19.08 6.41 7.16
CA GLU A 207 19.39 6.22 8.58
C GLU A 207 18.32 5.40 9.30
N ILE A 208 17.04 5.74 9.10
CA ILE A 208 15.90 5.04 9.67
C ILE A 208 15.88 3.56 9.23
N LEU A 209 16.02 3.31 7.93
CA LEU A 209 15.98 1.96 7.36
C LEU A 209 17.18 1.11 7.81
N TYR A 210 18.38 1.69 7.84
CA TYR A 210 19.59 1.00 8.27
C TYR A 210 19.49 0.61 9.76
N ARG A 211 19.07 1.56 10.60
CA ARG A 211 18.83 1.32 12.04
C ARG A 211 17.79 0.26 12.27
N TYR A 212 16.71 0.28 11.49
CA TYR A 212 15.68 -0.73 11.57
C TYR A 212 16.21 -2.12 11.20
N ALA A 213 16.96 -2.24 10.10
CA ALA A 213 17.54 -3.50 9.63
C ALA A 213 18.49 -4.14 10.65
N LYS A 214 19.28 -3.32 11.35
CA LYS A 214 20.13 -3.75 12.46
C LYS A 214 19.30 -4.18 13.68
N TRP A 215 18.42 -3.29 14.14
CA TRP A 215 17.57 -3.54 15.31
C TRP A 215 16.74 -4.83 15.16
N ILE A 216 16.17 -5.06 13.97
CA ILE A 216 15.35 -6.25 13.74
C ILE A 216 16.18 -7.53 13.73
N ASN A 217 17.42 -7.49 13.27
CA ASN A 217 18.33 -8.64 13.33
C ASN A 217 18.68 -9.01 14.77
N ASP A 218 18.97 -8.02 15.60
CA ASP A 218 19.27 -8.22 17.02
C ASP A 218 18.04 -8.76 17.76
N SER A 219 16.88 -8.13 17.53
CA SER A 219 15.60 -8.57 18.13
C SER A 219 15.25 -10.00 17.74
N ARG A 220 15.41 -10.36 16.46
CA ARG A 220 15.14 -11.72 15.98
C ARG A 220 16.16 -12.73 16.49
N GLY A 221 17.43 -12.34 16.58
CA GLY A 221 18.49 -13.16 17.16
C GLY A 221 18.21 -13.50 18.62
N ALA A 222 17.75 -12.52 19.40
CA ALA A 222 17.33 -12.72 20.79
C ALA A 222 16.13 -13.70 20.92
N GLU A 223 15.24 -13.72 19.92
CA GLU A 223 14.12 -14.67 19.82
C GLU A 223 14.51 -16.04 19.23
N GLY A 224 15.78 -16.26 18.87
CA GLY A 224 16.23 -17.48 18.18
C GLY A 224 15.69 -17.61 16.75
N LYS A 225 15.16 -16.53 16.17
CA LYS A 225 14.68 -16.48 14.79
C LYS A 225 15.83 -16.16 13.84
N LYS A 226 15.70 -16.64 12.60
CA LYS A 226 16.64 -16.31 11.51
C LYS A 226 16.68 -14.79 11.29
N GLN A 227 17.89 -14.23 11.24
CA GLN A 227 18.14 -12.85 10.83
C GLN A 227 17.53 -12.58 9.45
N LEU A 228 16.91 -11.42 9.28
CA LEU A 228 16.21 -11.03 8.05
C LEU A 228 16.94 -9.91 7.30
N GLY A 229 17.50 -8.95 8.04
CA GLY A 229 18.15 -7.76 7.49
C GLY A 229 17.17 -6.82 6.81
N TYR A 230 17.72 -5.98 5.93
CA TYR A 230 16.94 -5.14 5.03
C TYR A 230 16.42 -5.98 3.85
N VAL A 231 15.16 -5.76 3.46
CA VAL A 231 14.57 -6.42 2.30
C VAL A 231 13.92 -5.36 1.41
N GLN A 232 14.16 -5.48 0.10
CA GLN A 232 13.55 -4.59 -0.90
C GLN A 232 12.02 -4.54 -0.72
N GLY A 233 11.48 -3.32 -0.74
CA GLY A 233 10.08 -3.00 -0.44
C GLY A 233 9.90 -2.28 0.91
N MET A 234 10.81 -2.51 1.89
CA MET A 234 10.78 -1.80 3.17
C MET A 234 10.93 -0.27 3.01
N HIS A 235 11.72 0.19 2.04
CA HIS A 235 11.89 1.62 1.74
C HIS A 235 10.58 2.27 1.29
N GLU A 236 9.71 1.57 0.57
CA GLU A 236 8.42 2.12 0.16
C GLU A 236 7.49 2.28 1.36
N LEU A 237 7.42 1.25 2.21
CA LEU A 237 6.60 1.31 3.42
C LEU A 237 7.03 2.45 4.35
N CYS A 238 8.35 2.61 4.55
CA CYS A 238 8.91 3.73 5.30
C CYS A 238 8.64 5.06 4.61
N GLY A 239 8.80 5.12 3.29
CA GLY A 239 8.54 6.30 2.46
C GLY A 239 7.12 6.81 2.55
N VAL A 240 6.12 5.92 2.59
CA VAL A 240 4.71 6.33 2.76
C VAL A 240 4.51 7.02 4.11
N ILE A 241 5.00 6.42 5.20
CA ILE A 241 4.92 7.01 6.55
C ILE A 241 5.64 8.36 6.57
N TYR A 242 6.84 8.41 5.98
CA TYR A 242 7.65 9.62 5.87
C TYR A 242 6.90 10.75 5.18
N ALA A 243 6.29 10.49 4.01
CA ALA A 243 5.51 11.48 3.27
C ALA A 243 4.32 11.99 4.06
N VAL A 244 3.53 11.08 4.64
CA VAL A 244 2.32 11.44 5.40
C VAL A 244 2.66 12.36 6.56
N LEU A 245 3.67 12.00 7.35
CA LEU A 245 4.10 12.82 8.48
C LEU A 245 4.68 14.16 8.02
N LYS A 246 5.50 14.16 6.96
CA LYS A 246 6.20 15.36 6.51
C LYS A 246 5.25 16.46 6.01
N ILE A 247 4.17 16.07 5.33
CA ILE A 247 3.17 17.00 4.80
C ILE A 247 2.44 17.75 5.93
N GLU A 248 2.23 17.11 7.08
CA GLU A 248 1.49 17.69 8.22
C GLU A 248 2.41 18.23 9.33
N LEU A 249 3.73 18.30 9.10
CA LEU A 249 4.66 18.88 10.06
C LEU A 249 4.45 20.38 10.25
N VAL A 250 4.68 20.83 11.47
CA VAL A 250 4.67 22.25 11.83
C VAL A 250 6.10 22.79 11.82
N ASP A 251 6.40 23.73 10.93
CA ASP A 251 7.68 24.46 10.97
C ASP A 251 7.64 25.52 12.08
N ASN A 252 8.27 25.22 13.22
CA ASN A 252 8.39 26.14 14.36
C ASN A 252 9.21 27.42 14.02
N LYS A 253 10.03 27.39 12.96
CA LYS A 253 10.96 28.48 12.61
C LYS A 253 10.29 29.83 12.33
N LYS A 254 9.03 29.86 11.87
CA LYS A 254 8.35 31.14 11.59
C LYS A 254 8.06 31.96 12.84
N LYS A 255 8.03 31.35 14.03
CA LYS A 255 7.72 32.07 15.27
C LYS A 255 8.93 32.81 15.83
N GLU A 256 10.13 32.23 15.72
CA GLU A 256 11.38 32.85 16.18
C GLU A 256 11.69 34.13 15.39
N ASP A 257 11.49 34.13 14.07
CA ASP A 257 11.69 35.33 13.22
C ASP A 257 10.72 36.48 13.57
N ILE A 258 9.53 36.15 14.08
CA ILE A 258 8.54 37.13 14.52
C ILE A 258 8.93 37.66 15.89
N ASP A 259 9.22 36.77 16.85
CA ASP A 259 9.59 37.16 18.21
C ASP A 259 10.92 37.95 18.24
N GLU A 260 11.89 37.65 17.38
CA GLU A 260 13.15 38.41 17.27
C GLU A 260 12.95 39.80 16.61
N LYS A 261 12.04 39.91 15.64
CA LYS A 261 11.64 41.21 15.05
C LYS A 261 10.84 42.06 16.03
N PHE A 262 9.99 41.44 16.85
CA PHE A 262 9.27 42.14 17.92
C PHE A 262 10.20 42.59 19.04
N ALA A 263 11.14 41.75 19.48
CA ALA A 263 12.14 42.11 20.49
C ALA A 263 13.04 43.28 20.04
N LYS A 264 13.38 43.37 18.75
CA LYS A 264 14.13 44.51 18.17
C LYS A 264 13.30 45.79 18.06
N ASN A 265 11.96 45.70 18.00
CA ASN A 265 11.06 46.85 17.89
C ASN A 265 10.56 47.38 19.24
N THR A 266 10.76 46.64 20.35
CA THR A 266 10.39 47.06 21.71
C THR A 266 11.57 47.57 22.53
N ALA A 267 12.75 47.78 21.94
CA ALA A 267 13.81 48.51 22.59
C ALA A 267 13.35 49.97 22.80
N PRO A 268 13.31 50.47 24.05
CA PRO A 268 12.79 51.80 24.35
C PRO A 268 13.77 52.86 23.85
N ASP A 269 13.37 53.60 22.80
CA ASP A 269 13.90 54.93 22.56
C ASP A 269 13.33 55.86 23.64
N GLY A 270 14.22 56.55 24.34
CA GLY A 270 13.93 57.19 25.61
C GLY A 270 13.07 58.46 25.48
N GLY A 271 12.20 58.65 26.47
CA GLY A 271 11.67 59.96 26.86
C GLY A 271 10.28 60.29 26.31
N GLU A 272 9.26 60.21 27.17
CA GLU A 272 8.67 61.38 27.84
C GLU A 272 7.43 60.97 28.66
N ASP A 273 7.33 61.57 29.84
CA ASP A 273 6.17 61.60 30.73
C ASP A 273 4.89 62.02 29.98
N ILE A 274 3.73 61.46 30.37
CA ILE A 274 2.47 62.22 30.58
C ILE A 274 1.39 61.30 31.20
N THR A 275 0.78 61.85 32.23
CA THR A 275 -0.31 61.37 33.09
C THR A 275 -1.71 61.47 32.47
N ASP A 276 -2.64 60.68 33.03
CA ASP A 276 -4.11 60.85 33.09
C ASP A 276 -4.95 60.87 31.80
N LEU A 277 -5.96 59.99 31.72
CA LEU A 277 -7.37 60.34 31.99
C LEU A 277 -8.33 59.16 31.67
N THR A 278 -9.27 58.98 32.58
CA THR A 278 -10.50 58.19 32.47
C THR A 278 -11.50 58.83 31.50
N THR A 279 -12.31 58.02 30.80
CA THR A 279 -13.74 58.33 30.55
C THR A 279 -14.49 57.17 29.87
N ASP A 280 -15.63 56.84 30.45
CA ASP A 280 -16.72 56.06 29.88
C ASP A 280 -17.25 56.65 28.57
N THR A 281 -17.64 55.81 27.59
CA THR A 281 -18.89 56.06 26.85
C THR A 281 -19.45 54.77 26.24
N SER A 282 -20.75 54.60 26.44
CA SER A 282 -21.60 53.54 25.90
C SER A 282 -22.38 54.04 24.67
N LYS A 283 -22.84 53.05 23.88
CA LYS A 283 -24.04 53.01 23.01
C LYS A 283 -23.89 53.08 21.47
N ASN A 284 -24.61 52.10 20.88
CA ASN A 284 -25.45 52.13 19.66
C ASN A 284 -24.77 51.96 18.30
N THR A 285 -25.34 51.30 17.27
CA THR A 285 -26.41 50.30 17.06
C THR A 285 -26.40 49.98 15.54
N ASN A 286 -26.81 48.77 15.18
CA ASN A 286 -27.58 48.38 13.98
C ASN A 286 -26.90 47.96 12.65
N LEU A 287 -27.17 46.67 12.34
CA LEU A 287 -27.76 46.09 11.12
C LEU A 287 -26.98 46.16 9.80
N ASP A 288 -26.44 45.01 9.38
CA ASP A 288 -26.63 44.51 8.01
C ASP A 288 -26.59 42.97 7.93
N SER A 289 -27.42 42.47 7.02
CA SER A 289 -27.70 41.11 6.52
C SER A 289 -26.49 40.14 6.48
N GLY A 290 -26.60 38.83 6.69
CA GLY A 290 -27.73 37.91 6.55
C GLY A 290 -27.23 36.56 6.00
N ARG A 291 -26.16 36.01 6.58
CA ARG A 291 -25.73 34.60 6.45
C ARG A 291 -24.77 34.27 7.60
N THR A 292 -25.33 34.04 8.78
CA THR A 292 -24.56 33.59 9.94
C THR A 292 -24.29 32.10 9.80
N ASP A 293 -23.23 31.74 9.07
CA ASP A 293 -22.54 30.49 9.36
C ASP A 293 -21.96 30.67 10.76
N SER A 294 -22.68 30.17 11.77
CA SER A 294 -22.20 30.10 13.14
C SER A 294 -21.07 29.08 13.20
N SER A 295 -19.90 29.46 12.69
CA SER A 295 -18.65 28.76 12.94
C SER A 295 -18.45 28.80 14.45
N VAL A 296 -18.78 27.70 15.12
CA VAL A 296 -18.52 27.51 16.53
C VAL A 296 -17.00 27.45 16.67
N THR A 297 -16.37 28.60 16.91
CA THR A 297 -14.95 28.67 17.24
C THR A 297 -14.76 28.12 18.64
N TYR A 298 -14.42 26.84 18.73
CA TYR A 298 -13.96 26.22 19.97
C TYR A 298 -12.67 26.92 20.42
N LYS A 299 -12.65 27.44 21.65
CA LYS A 299 -11.40 27.87 22.27
C LYS A 299 -10.61 26.60 22.59
N ILE A 300 -9.57 26.35 21.81
CA ILE A 300 -8.61 25.27 22.08
C ILE A 300 -7.92 25.59 23.40
N ASP A 301 -7.95 24.64 24.34
CA ASP A 301 -7.19 24.72 25.58
C ASP A 301 -5.69 24.85 25.26
N GLU A 302 -5.01 25.82 25.87
CA GLU A 302 -3.57 26.07 25.71
C GLU A 302 -2.76 24.80 25.99
N LYS A 303 -3.21 23.98 26.94
CA LYS A 303 -2.58 22.69 27.25
C LYS A 303 -2.65 21.71 26.07
N LEU A 304 -3.82 21.59 25.43
CA LEU A 304 -3.99 20.74 24.25
C LEU A 304 -3.14 21.26 23.08
N GLU A 305 -3.09 22.58 22.89
CA GLU A 305 -2.25 23.18 21.85
C GLU A 305 -0.76 22.84 22.05
N MET A 306 -0.24 22.91 23.28
CA MET A 306 1.13 22.50 23.58
C MET A 306 1.37 21.01 23.30
N GLN A 307 0.40 20.14 23.61
CA GLN A 307 0.52 18.71 23.30
C GLN A 307 0.50 18.44 21.80
N ILE A 308 -0.33 19.13 21.02
CA ILE A 308 -0.34 18.99 19.55
C ILE A 308 1.01 19.47 18.97
N ARG A 309 1.62 20.52 19.54
CA ARG A 309 2.97 20.96 19.14
C ARG A 309 4.03 19.90 19.42
N GLU A 310 4.01 19.28 20.59
CA GLU A 310 4.92 18.18 20.91
C GLU A 310 4.71 16.96 19.98
N PHE A 311 3.44 16.70 19.66
CA PHE A 311 3.02 15.61 18.77
C PHE A 311 3.48 15.81 17.32
N LEU A 312 3.57 17.07 16.85
CA LEU A 312 4.03 17.44 15.51
C LEU A 312 5.46 18.00 15.48
N ASP A 313 6.24 17.80 16.54
CA ASP A 313 7.58 18.37 16.64
C ASP A 313 8.54 17.78 15.58
N LYS A 314 9.09 18.67 14.75
CA LYS A 314 10.07 18.34 13.70
C LYS A 314 11.35 17.72 14.24
N ASN A 315 11.75 18.05 15.48
CA ASN A 315 12.97 17.50 16.10
C ASN A 315 12.88 15.99 16.34
N PHE A 316 11.66 15.46 16.48
CA PHE A 316 11.39 14.03 16.69
C PHE A 316 10.82 13.35 15.45
N PHE A 317 10.89 14.00 14.29
CA PHE A 317 10.30 13.46 13.07
C PHE A 317 10.87 12.09 12.69
N ALA A 318 12.20 11.91 12.69
CA ALA A 318 12.82 10.62 12.42
C ALA A 318 12.44 9.55 13.45
N HIS A 319 12.37 9.93 14.72
CA HIS A 319 11.95 9.04 15.81
C HIS A 319 10.54 8.52 15.60
N ASP A 320 9.63 9.41 15.22
CA ASP A 320 8.22 9.08 15.01
C ASP A 320 8.04 8.22 13.75
N VAL A 321 8.74 8.52 12.65
CA VAL A 321 8.77 7.66 11.45
C VAL A 321 9.28 6.27 11.79
N PHE A 322 10.41 6.16 12.49
CA PHE A 322 10.97 4.86 12.90
C PHE A 322 10.00 4.07 13.79
N ALA A 323 9.41 4.73 14.78
CA ALA A 323 8.49 4.09 15.70
C ALA A 323 7.24 3.56 14.99
N MET A 324 6.63 4.37 14.11
CA MET A 324 5.47 3.96 13.33
C MET A 324 5.82 2.85 12.34
N PHE A 325 6.95 2.96 11.65
CA PHE A 325 7.43 1.94 10.72
C PHE A 325 7.66 0.61 11.44
N LYS A 326 8.31 0.64 12.60
CA LYS A 326 8.50 -0.55 13.44
C LYS A 326 7.17 -1.19 13.83
N GLN A 327 6.18 -0.40 14.26
CA GLN A 327 4.88 -0.93 14.67
C GLN A 327 4.09 -1.51 13.49
N LEU A 328 4.15 -0.85 12.34
CA LEU A 328 3.57 -1.36 11.09
C LEU A 328 4.21 -2.68 10.67
N MET A 329 5.54 -2.78 10.75
CA MET A 329 6.30 -3.94 10.29
C MET A 329 6.10 -5.18 11.17
N SER A 330 5.87 -5.00 12.47
CA SER A 330 5.75 -6.09 13.44
C SER A 330 4.80 -7.23 13.00
N PRO A 331 3.53 -6.98 12.61
CA PRO A 331 2.62 -8.03 12.15
C PRO A 331 2.90 -8.59 10.74
N ILE A 332 3.57 -7.81 9.87
CA ILE A 332 3.75 -8.17 8.45
C ILE A 332 5.10 -8.82 8.16
N ILE A 333 6.10 -8.65 9.02
CA ILE A 333 7.47 -9.07 8.72
C ILE A 333 7.58 -10.58 8.51
N ASP A 334 7.04 -11.38 9.44
CA ASP A 334 7.08 -12.83 9.34
C ASP A 334 6.14 -13.34 8.24
N LYS A 335 5.04 -12.63 7.96
CA LYS A 335 4.03 -12.99 6.96
C LYS A 335 4.49 -12.72 5.53
N TYR A 336 5.10 -11.57 5.25
CA TYR A 336 5.33 -11.12 3.86
C TYR A 336 6.80 -11.02 3.48
N PHE A 337 7.72 -10.88 4.44
CA PHE A 337 9.14 -10.71 4.16
C PHE A 337 9.95 -12.01 4.30
N THR A 338 9.38 -13.05 4.90
CA THR A 338 9.98 -14.39 4.89
C THR A 338 9.46 -15.23 3.72
N ALA A 339 10.31 -16.08 3.15
CA ALA A 339 9.91 -17.00 2.07
C ALA A 339 8.80 -17.96 2.50
N SER A 340 8.85 -18.47 3.73
CA SER A 340 7.81 -19.34 4.27
C SER A 340 6.49 -18.61 4.54
N GLY A 341 6.57 -17.37 5.00
CA GLY A 341 5.39 -16.54 5.25
C GLY A 341 4.64 -16.28 3.96
N ILE A 342 5.33 -15.79 2.94
CA ILE A 342 4.66 -15.37 1.71
C ILE A 342 3.99 -16.54 0.97
N VAL A 343 4.61 -17.73 1.01
CA VAL A 343 4.00 -18.96 0.48
C VAL A 343 2.73 -19.31 1.24
N ARG A 344 2.76 -19.24 2.58
CA ARG A 344 1.58 -19.52 3.41
C ARG A 344 0.45 -18.55 3.12
N GLU A 345 0.75 -17.26 3.06
CA GLU A 345 -0.24 -16.22 2.78
C GLU A 345 -0.80 -16.32 1.36
N SER A 346 0.02 -16.71 0.38
CA SER A 346 -0.44 -16.98 -0.99
C SER A 346 -1.42 -18.16 -1.05
N ILE A 347 -1.16 -19.24 -0.31
CA ILE A 347 -2.08 -20.37 -0.22
C ILE A 347 -3.42 -19.96 0.42
N VAL A 348 -3.36 -19.18 1.51
CA VAL A 348 -4.59 -18.68 2.16
C VAL A 348 -5.37 -17.78 1.20
N PHE A 349 -4.69 -16.90 0.48
CA PHE A 349 -5.28 -16.06 -0.55
C PHE A 349 -5.98 -16.91 -1.64
N ASP A 350 -5.30 -17.92 -2.18
CA ASP A 350 -5.85 -18.77 -3.25
C ASP A 350 -7.11 -19.51 -2.81
N LEU A 351 -7.14 -20.00 -1.56
CA LEU A 351 -8.32 -20.64 -0.98
C LEU A 351 -9.49 -19.66 -0.88
N LYS A 352 -9.25 -18.44 -0.40
CA LYS A 352 -10.29 -17.42 -0.28
C LYS A 352 -10.80 -16.96 -1.65
N LEU A 353 -9.92 -16.81 -2.63
CA LEU A 353 -10.30 -16.50 -4.01
C LEU A 353 -11.13 -17.64 -4.62
N HIS A 354 -10.76 -18.90 -4.39
CA HIS A 354 -11.52 -20.06 -4.85
C HIS A 354 -12.92 -20.12 -4.23
N HIS A 355 -13.10 -19.76 -2.95
CA HIS A 355 -14.43 -19.72 -2.35
C HIS A 355 -15.29 -18.58 -2.90
N LEU A 356 -14.70 -17.41 -3.20
CA LEU A 356 -15.44 -16.27 -3.75
C LEU A 356 -15.77 -16.43 -5.24
N ASP A 357 -14.94 -17.17 -6.00
CA ASP A 357 -15.13 -17.44 -7.42
C ASP A 357 -14.84 -18.92 -7.72
N PRO A 358 -15.73 -19.85 -7.30
CA PRO A 358 -15.50 -21.28 -7.45
C PRO A 358 -15.58 -21.75 -8.91
N GLY A 359 -16.42 -21.09 -9.72
CA GLY A 359 -16.76 -21.50 -11.07
C GLY A 359 -17.45 -22.87 -11.16
N ASP A 360 -17.54 -23.40 -12.38
CA ASP A 360 -18.03 -24.74 -12.66
C ASP A 360 -17.06 -25.49 -13.61
N ALA A 361 -17.37 -26.76 -13.93
CA ALA A 361 -16.51 -27.61 -14.77
C ALA A 361 -16.32 -27.11 -16.21
N LYS A 362 -17.21 -26.24 -16.71
CA LYS A 362 -17.16 -25.62 -18.05
C LYS A 362 -16.66 -24.18 -18.01
N HIS A 363 -16.88 -23.51 -16.88
CA HIS A 363 -16.61 -22.10 -16.64
C HIS A 363 -15.76 -21.98 -15.38
N PRO A 364 -14.44 -22.25 -15.46
CA PRO A 364 -13.59 -22.20 -14.29
C PRO A 364 -13.58 -20.79 -13.69
N GLY A 365 -13.58 -20.72 -12.36
CA GLY A 365 -13.33 -19.48 -11.64
C GLY A 365 -11.86 -19.09 -11.69
N LEU A 366 -11.54 -17.89 -11.23
CA LEU A 366 -10.21 -17.30 -11.41
C LEU A 366 -9.09 -18.10 -10.73
N ALA A 367 -9.31 -18.62 -9.52
CA ALA A 367 -8.31 -19.44 -8.82
C ALA A 367 -7.99 -20.73 -9.58
N ALA A 368 -9.01 -21.38 -10.17
CA ALA A 368 -8.83 -22.58 -10.98
C ALA A 368 -8.10 -22.26 -12.29
N ALA A 369 -8.48 -21.17 -12.96
CA ALA A 369 -7.86 -20.74 -14.21
C ALA A 369 -6.38 -20.38 -14.04
N LEU A 370 -6.02 -19.63 -12.98
CA LEU A 370 -4.62 -19.30 -12.68
C LEU A 370 -3.78 -20.56 -12.44
N LYS A 371 -4.33 -21.54 -11.72
CA LYS A 371 -3.66 -22.81 -11.44
C LYS A 371 -3.48 -23.66 -12.69
N GLU A 372 -4.46 -23.68 -13.60
CA GLU A 372 -4.38 -24.42 -14.86
C GLU A 372 -3.30 -23.84 -15.78
N SER A 373 -3.18 -22.51 -15.85
CA SER A 373 -2.11 -21.79 -16.55
C SER A 373 -0.76 -21.77 -15.81
N GLN A 374 -0.63 -22.49 -14.69
CA GLN A 374 0.61 -22.54 -13.88
C GLN A 374 1.10 -21.18 -13.38
N ILE A 375 0.21 -20.19 -13.25
CA ILE A 375 0.54 -18.87 -12.70
C ILE A 375 0.42 -18.95 -11.18
N GLU A 376 1.55 -19.19 -10.52
CA GLU A 376 1.59 -19.26 -9.06
C GLU A 376 1.39 -17.87 -8.44
N SER A 377 0.45 -17.78 -7.50
CA SER A 377 0.08 -16.51 -6.89
C SER A 377 1.24 -15.80 -6.19
N GLN A 378 2.21 -16.56 -5.67
CA GLN A 378 3.41 -16.02 -5.03
C GLN A 378 4.24 -15.09 -5.93
N LEU A 379 4.22 -15.30 -7.26
CA LEU A 379 5.04 -14.53 -8.22
C LEU A 379 4.67 -13.05 -8.23
N TRP A 380 3.38 -12.75 -8.09
CA TRP A 380 2.87 -11.38 -8.11
C TRP A 380 2.44 -10.91 -6.71
N LEU A 381 1.90 -11.79 -5.85
CA LEU A 381 1.48 -11.43 -4.50
C LEU A 381 2.65 -10.99 -3.60
N THR A 382 3.86 -11.55 -3.80
CA THR A 382 5.05 -11.12 -3.04
C THR A 382 5.21 -9.60 -3.10
N ARG A 383 4.96 -9.02 -4.28
CA ARG A 383 5.06 -7.60 -4.51
C ARG A 383 3.90 -6.83 -3.87
N TRP A 384 2.67 -7.26 -4.10
CA TRP A 384 1.46 -6.61 -3.59
C TRP A 384 1.41 -6.57 -2.05
N PHE A 385 1.81 -7.68 -1.40
CA PHE A 385 1.87 -7.78 0.05
C PHE A 385 3.02 -6.96 0.66
N ARG A 386 4.26 -7.08 0.13
CA ARG A 386 5.43 -6.40 0.71
C ARG A 386 5.37 -4.89 0.63
N MET A 387 4.67 -4.35 -0.37
CA MET A 387 4.56 -2.91 -0.58
C MET A 387 3.16 -2.38 -0.25
N ILE A 388 2.27 -3.23 0.27
CA ILE A 388 0.88 -2.88 0.66
C ILE A 388 0.23 -2.00 -0.43
N LEU A 389 0.31 -2.51 -1.66
CA LEU A 389 -0.33 -1.97 -2.86
C LEU A 389 0.19 -0.62 -3.39
N THR A 390 1.28 -0.05 -2.86
CA THR A 390 1.80 1.26 -3.32
C THR A 390 2.05 1.32 -4.82
N ARG A 391 2.55 0.25 -5.44
CA ARG A 391 2.85 0.19 -6.88
C ARG A 391 1.66 -0.16 -7.76
N GLU A 392 0.69 -0.88 -7.22
CA GLU A 392 -0.44 -1.42 -7.96
C GLU A 392 -1.51 -0.36 -8.18
N VAL A 393 -1.85 0.39 -7.15
CA VAL A 393 -2.94 1.39 -7.17
C VAL A 393 -2.43 2.83 -7.14
N GLY A 394 -1.12 3.01 -7.02
CA GLY A 394 -0.45 4.31 -6.91
C GLY A 394 -0.52 4.89 -5.49
N LEU A 395 0.44 5.75 -5.14
CA LEU A 395 0.64 6.23 -3.78
C LEU A 395 -0.60 6.90 -3.18
N ALA A 396 -1.27 7.79 -3.93
CA ALA A 396 -2.43 8.53 -3.43
C ALA A 396 -3.60 7.62 -3.02
N TYR A 397 -3.86 6.55 -3.79
CA TYR A 397 -4.91 5.59 -3.45
C TYR A 397 -4.42 4.62 -2.36
N ALA A 398 -3.17 4.17 -2.44
CA ALA A 398 -2.56 3.31 -1.43
C ALA A 398 -2.59 3.95 -0.03
N VAL A 399 -2.32 5.25 0.11
CA VAL A 399 -2.44 5.95 1.40
C VAL A 399 -3.87 5.87 1.98
N ARG A 400 -4.90 5.97 1.13
CA ARG A 400 -6.30 5.79 1.58
C ARG A 400 -6.61 4.34 1.95
N VAL A 401 -5.97 3.39 1.28
CA VAL A 401 -5.98 1.98 1.69
C VAL A 401 -5.35 1.85 3.09
N TRP A 402 -4.21 2.49 3.33
CA TRP A 402 -3.57 2.43 4.63
C TRP A 402 -4.39 3.07 5.75
N ASP A 403 -5.11 4.17 5.47
CA ASP A 403 -6.05 4.79 6.41
C ASP A 403 -7.04 3.74 6.96
N GLY A 404 -7.62 2.91 6.08
CA GLY A 404 -8.56 1.85 6.48
C GLY A 404 -7.90 0.65 7.17
N LEU A 405 -6.72 0.20 6.71
CA LEU A 405 -6.00 -0.92 7.35
C LEU A 405 -5.57 -0.57 8.77
N ILE A 406 -5.04 0.64 8.98
CA ILE A 406 -4.60 1.14 10.28
C ILE A 406 -5.81 1.36 11.20
N ALA A 407 -6.89 1.94 10.67
CA ALA A 407 -8.14 2.10 11.43
C ALA A 407 -8.73 0.74 11.87
N TYR A 408 -8.71 -0.26 10.99
CA TYR A 408 -9.18 -1.61 11.34
C TYR A 408 -8.34 -2.26 12.44
N ALA A 409 -7.01 -2.23 12.30
CA ALA A 409 -6.09 -2.73 13.31
C ALA A 409 -6.32 -2.04 14.66
N CYS A 410 -6.60 -0.74 14.61
CA CYS A 410 -6.91 0.05 15.79
C CYS A 410 -8.24 -0.33 16.45
N ALA A 411 -9.30 -0.52 15.66
CA ALA A 411 -10.63 -0.85 16.17
C ALA A 411 -10.65 -2.24 16.83
N GLY A 412 -9.99 -3.22 16.22
CA GLY A 412 -9.99 -4.58 16.72
C GLY A 412 -9.01 -4.85 17.87
N ALA A 413 -8.02 -3.98 18.13
CA ALA A 413 -7.19 -4.06 19.34
C ALA A 413 -7.99 -3.90 20.66
N MET A 414 -9.25 -3.44 20.57
CA MET A 414 -10.17 -3.29 21.71
C MET A 414 -11.09 -4.49 21.93
N ALA A 415 -11.26 -5.35 20.93
CA ALA A 415 -11.98 -6.61 21.07
C ALA A 415 -11.02 -7.62 21.69
N ASP A 416 -11.07 -7.73 23.02
CA ASP A 416 -10.22 -8.53 23.91
C ASP A 416 -10.40 -10.05 23.69
N THR A 417 -10.32 -10.52 22.44
CA THR A 417 -10.46 -11.92 22.07
C THR A 417 -9.08 -12.52 21.94
N VAL A 418 -8.82 -13.48 22.81
CA VAL A 418 -7.64 -14.36 23.00
C VAL A 418 -7.11 -15.03 21.71
N THR A 419 -7.69 -14.78 20.54
CA THR A 419 -7.37 -15.43 19.26
C THR A 419 -7.10 -14.39 18.15
N ASN A 420 -5.82 -14.20 17.82
CA ASN A 420 -5.31 -13.47 16.64
C ASN A 420 -5.84 -12.03 16.48
N GLY A 421 -5.19 -11.09 17.18
CA GLY A 421 -5.51 -9.67 17.14
C GLY A 421 -5.67 -9.11 15.72
N HIS A 422 -6.67 -8.25 15.55
CA HIS A 422 -6.87 -7.49 14.33
C HIS A 422 -5.64 -6.62 14.08
N ASP A 423 -4.83 -6.98 13.09
CA ASP A 423 -3.65 -6.22 12.66
C ASP A 423 -3.83 -5.74 11.21
N VAL A 424 -2.90 -4.91 10.72
CA VAL A 424 -2.95 -4.34 9.36
C VAL A 424 -2.89 -5.39 8.25
N SER A 425 -2.39 -6.59 8.55
CA SER A 425 -2.21 -7.68 7.58
C SER A 425 -3.48 -8.53 7.41
N VAL A 426 -4.41 -8.49 8.37
CA VAL A 426 -5.62 -9.34 8.36
C VAL A 426 -6.54 -9.03 7.18
N LEU A 427 -6.78 -7.73 6.91
CA LEU A 427 -7.67 -7.32 5.81
C LEU A 427 -6.99 -7.30 4.44
N LEU A 428 -5.65 -7.24 4.39
CA LEU A 428 -4.93 -7.03 3.14
C LEU A 428 -5.23 -8.10 2.08
N PRO A 429 -5.26 -9.42 2.37
CA PRO A 429 -5.65 -10.43 1.39
C PRO A 429 -7.04 -10.19 0.78
N TYR A 430 -8.01 -9.77 1.58
CA TYR A 430 -9.38 -9.53 1.14
C TYR A 430 -9.49 -8.28 0.26
N VAL A 431 -8.77 -7.22 0.61
CA VAL A 431 -8.62 -6.04 -0.24
C VAL A 431 -8.04 -6.44 -1.61
N ILE A 432 -7.02 -7.31 -1.62
CA ILE A 432 -6.42 -7.81 -2.87
C ILE A 432 -7.43 -8.63 -3.66
N VAL A 433 -8.20 -9.52 -3.04
CA VAL A 433 -9.22 -10.30 -3.75
C VAL A 433 -10.22 -9.38 -4.45
N LEU A 434 -10.74 -8.36 -3.77
CA LEU A 434 -11.68 -7.40 -4.37
C LEU A 434 -11.06 -6.62 -5.54
N LEU A 435 -9.79 -6.22 -5.44
CA LEU A 435 -9.06 -5.59 -6.54
C LEU A 435 -8.85 -6.54 -7.73
N ILE A 436 -8.67 -7.84 -7.47
CA ILE A 436 -8.55 -8.86 -8.49
C ILE A 436 -9.89 -9.16 -9.17
N LEU A 437 -10.99 -9.19 -8.42
CA LEU A 437 -12.35 -9.34 -8.96
C LEU A 437 -12.67 -8.22 -9.97
N ARG A 438 -12.14 -7.01 -9.76
CA ARG A 438 -12.27 -5.90 -10.70
C ARG A 438 -11.67 -6.17 -12.08
N VAL A 439 -10.62 -6.96 -12.17
CA VAL A 439 -9.96 -7.32 -13.44
C VAL A 439 -10.29 -8.76 -13.88
N ARG A 440 -11.22 -9.43 -13.19
CA ARG A 440 -11.60 -10.83 -13.39
C ARG A 440 -11.89 -11.16 -14.85
N SER A 441 -12.74 -10.39 -15.52
CA SER A 441 -13.16 -10.68 -16.90
C SER A 441 -11.99 -10.68 -17.89
N ILE A 442 -11.03 -9.78 -17.72
CA ILE A 442 -9.84 -9.72 -18.58
C ILE A 442 -8.89 -10.87 -18.28
N LEU A 443 -8.69 -11.21 -17.00
CA LEU A 443 -7.89 -12.36 -16.62
C LEU A 443 -8.49 -13.66 -17.19
N LEU A 444 -9.79 -13.88 -17.01
CA LEU A 444 -10.47 -15.06 -17.56
C LEU A 444 -10.43 -15.10 -19.09
N LYS A 445 -10.51 -13.94 -19.77
CA LYS A 445 -10.32 -13.86 -21.23
C LYS A 445 -8.96 -14.42 -21.66
N SER A 446 -7.89 -14.04 -20.97
CA SER A 446 -6.52 -14.45 -21.27
C SER A 446 -6.26 -15.92 -20.87
N LEU A 447 -6.82 -16.36 -19.73
CA LEU A 447 -6.54 -17.69 -19.15
C LEU A 447 -7.41 -18.82 -19.71
N VAL A 448 -8.65 -18.53 -20.12
CA VAL A 448 -9.62 -19.59 -20.45
C VAL A 448 -9.75 -19.75 -21.97
N PRO A 449 -9.41 -20.94 -22.53
CA PRO A 449 -9.34 -21.13 -23.98
C PRO A 449 -10.65 -20.88 -24.73
N CYS A 450 -11.81 -21.18 -24.13
CA CYS A 450 -13.10 -20.95 -24.77
C CYS A 450 -13.43 -19.45 -24.88
N LEU A 451 -13.07 -18.65 -23.88
CA LEU A 451 -13.20 -17.20 -23.91
C LEU A 451 -12.24 -16.64 -24.95
N LYS A 452 -10.95 -17.01 -24.92
CA LYS A 452 -9.96 -16.59 -25.91
C LYS A 452 -10.46 -16.81 -27.35
N LYS A 453 -10.95 -18.01 -27.68
CA LYS A 453 -11.54 -18.32 -29.01
C LYS A 453 -12.74 -17.46 -29.40
N ALA A 454 -13.52 -16.98 -28.43
CA ALA A 454 -14.67 -16.12 -28.70
C ALA A 454 -14.25 -14.68 -29.04
N PHE A 455 -13.06 -14.24 -28.58
CA PHE A 455 -12.56 -12.87 -28.78
C PHE A 455 -11.53 -12.75 -29.90
N ASP A 456 -10.67 -13.76 -30.05
CA ASP A 456 -9.52 -13.71 -30.95
C ASP A 456 -9.77 -14.60 -32.17
N GLU A 457 -10.40 -14.02 -33.19
CA GLU A 457 -10.65 -14.70 -34.47
C GLU A 457 -9.38 -14.78 -35.36
N GLU A 458 -8.30 -14.05 -35.06
CA GLU A 458 -7.19 -13.87 -36.03
C GLU A 458 -5.73 -13.83 -35.49
N ASN A 459 -5.44 -13.88 -34.17
CA ASN A 459 -4.03 -13.78 -33.70
C ASN A 459 -3.63 -14.88 -32.68
N GLU A 460 -2.71 -15.76 -33.09
CA GLU A 460 -2.05 -16.78 -32.26
C GLU A 460 -0.84 -16.19 -31.51
N ILE A 461 -1.05 -15.26 -30.58
CA ILE A 461 0.02 -14.84 -29.65
C ILE A 461 -0.08 -15.68 -28.36
N ASP A 462 1.08 -15.92 -27.76
CA ASP A 462 1.29 -16.72 -26.55
C ASP A 462 0.90 -15.90 -25.30
N ASP A 463 -0.23 -16.24 -24.68
CA ASP A 463 -1.05 -15.30 -23.87
C ASP A 463 -0.97 -15.51 -22.36
N ASP A 464 -0.37 -16.59 -21.83
CA ASP A 464 -0.21 -16.74 -20.37
C ASP A 464 0.67 -15.61 -19.78
N THR A 465 1.58 -15.09 -20.61
CA THR A 465 2.38 -13.90 -20.31
C THR A 465 1.51 -12.65 -20.14
N GLU A 466 0.35 -12.57 -20.81
CA GLU A 466 -0.58 -11.44 -20.71
C GLU A 466 -1.24 -11.38 -19.33
N ALA A 467 -1.74 -12.51 -18.80
CA ALA A 467 -2.36 -12.55 -17.48
C ALA A 467 -1.36 -12.19 -16.36
N LEU A 468 -0.16 -12.78 -16.38
CA LEU A 468 0.88 -12.43 -15.41
C LEU A 468 1.32 -10.96 -15.56
N SER A 469 1.47 -10.48 -16.80
CA SER A 469 1.77 -9.07 -17.07
C SER A 469 0.69 -8.14 -16.51
N LEU A 470 -0.60 -8.50 -16.64
CA LEU A 470 -1.71 -7.71 -16.08
C LEU A 470 -1.66 -7.65 -14.55
N LEU A 471 -1.32 -8.76 -13.88
CA LEU A 471 -1.16 -8.83 -12.43
C LEU A 471 0.06 -8.03 -11.95
N LEU A 472 1.14 -8.02 -12.74
CA LEU A 472 2.33 -7.21 -12.49
C LEU A 472 2.15 -5.74 -12.90
N HIS A 473 1.20 -5.40 -13.76
CA HIS A 473 0.94 -4.05 -14.23
C HIS A 473 -0.53 -3.69 -14.05
N TYR A 474 -0.97 -3.76 -12.79
CA TYR A 474 -2.37 -3.56 -12.43
C TYR A 474 -2.93 -2.24 -13.01
N PRO A 475 -4.06 -2.28 -13.72
CA PRO A 475 -4.63 -1.11 -14.38
C PRO A 475 -5.33 -0.20 -13.35
N SER A 476 -4.56 0.70 -12.75
CA SER A 476 -5.04 1.69 -11.77
C SER A 476 -5.62 2.96 -12.40
N HIS A 477 -5.19 3.30 -13.61
CA HIS A 477 -5.61 4.54 -14.27
C HIS A 477 -6.89 4.37 -15.08
N ASN A 478 -7.85 5.27 -14.83
CA ASN A 478 -8.92 5.54 -15.79
C ASN A 478 -8.26 6.16 -17.03
N LYS A 479 -8.17 5.41 -18.13
CA LYS A 479 -7.58 5.86 -19.42
C LYS A 479 -8.29 7.07 -20.07
N THR A 480 -9.15 7.79 -19.35
CA THR A 480 -9.78 9.03 -19.82
C THR A 480 -8.86 10.25 -19.70
N SER A 481 -7.76 10.21 -18.93
CA SER A 481 -6.69 11.19 -19.09
C SER A 481 -5.65 10.62 -20.06
N SER A 482 -5.90 10.78 -21.34
CA SER A 482 -4.87 10.65 -22.37
C SER A 482 -3.67 11.51 -21.95
N PHE A 483 -2.64 10.85 -21.42
CA PHE A 483 -1.35 11.43 -21.16
C PHE A 483 -0.71 11.67 -22.52
N SER A 484 -1.16 12.73 -23.19
CA SER A 484 -0.44 13.35 -24.28
C SER A 484 0.86 13.84 -23.68
N ARG A 485 1.91 13.00 -23.74
CA ARG A 485 3.29 13.47 -23.69
C ARG A 485 3.54 14.29 -24.95
N SER A 486 2.94 15.47 -25.04
CA SER A 486 3.49 16.54 -25.85
C SER A 486 4.70 17.04 -25.09
N ALA A 487 5.85 16.44 -25.39
CA ALA A 487 7.12 17.10 -25.13
C ALA A 487 7.07 18.45 -25.85
N SER A 488 6.98 19.53 -25.08
CA SER A 488 7.17 20.89 -25.58
C SER A 488 8.64 21.02 -25.96
N ALA A 489 8.96 20.74 -27.23
CA ALA A 489 10.17 21.24 -27.84
C ALA A 489 9.90 22.71 -28.19
N ASN A 490 10.27 23.61 -27.27
CA ASN A 490 10.59 24.98 -27.67
C ASN A 490 11.90 24.92 -28.44
N SER A 491 11.83 24.97 -29.76
CA SER A 491 12.95 25.34 -30.61
C SER A 491 12.47 26.36 -31.62
N ASP A 492 12.64 27.64 -31.27
CA ASP A 492 12.80 28.71 -32.23
C ASP A 492 13.98 28.34 -33.15
N SER A 493 13.69 28.07 -34.42
CA SER A 493 14.62 28.40 -35.49
C SER A 493 13.90 28.32 -36.83
N ASP A 494 13.82 29.46 -37.48
CA ASP A 494 13.54 29.63 -38.89
C ASP A 494 14.52 28.78 -39.73
N SER A 495 14.00 27.93 -40.61
CA SER A 495 14.54 27.74 -41.96
C SER A 495 13.63 26.87 -42.81
N GLU A 496 13.49 27.33 -44.05
CA GLU A 496 12.60 26.85 -45.09
C GLU A 496 12.99 25.47 -45.65
N ASN A 497 12.00 24.87 -46.32
CA ASN A 497 12.14 23.99 -47.48
C ASN A 497 12.88 22.66 -47.29
N GLU A 498 12.12 21.57 -47.06
CA GLU A 498 12.34 20.33 -47.82
C GLU A 498 11.16 19.33 -47.78
N ARG A 499 10.51 19.21 -48.95
CA ARG A 499 9.95 18.01 -49.60
C ARG A 499 9.50 16.85 -48.70
N GLN A 500 8.19 16.74 -48.47
CA GLN A 500 7.56 15.47 -48.08
C GLN A 500 7.32 14.57 -49.31
N PRO A 501 7.67 13.27 -49.26
CA PRO A 501 7.18 12.31 -50.23
C PRO A 501 5.77 11.85 -49.87
N ILE A 502 4.90 12.00 -50.86
CA ILE A 502 3.54 11.48 -51.00
C ILE A 502 3.51 9.98 -50.70
N MET A 503 2.82 9.58 -49.64
CA MET A 503 2.30 8.22 -49.44
C MET A 503 0.78 8.30 -49.27
N MET A 504 0.08 8.39 -50.41
CA MET A 504 -1.35 8.07 -50.49
C MET A 504 -1.54 6.56 -50.35
N TYR A 505 -1.71 6.06 -49.13
CA TYR A 505 -2.46 4.81 -48.95
C TYR A 505 -3.95 5.16 -48.86
N ARG A 506 -4.65 4.85 -49.96
CA ARG A 506 -6.10 4.96 -50.10
C ARG A 506 -6.81 4.28 -48.93
N LYS A 507 -7.48 5.10 -48.12
CA LYS A 507 -8.64 4.72 -47.31
C LYS A 507 -9.67 4.02 -48.20
N THR A 508 -9.72 2.70 -48.14
CA THR A 508 -10.92 1.91 -48.45
C THR A 508 -11.17 0.97 -47.27
N ARG A 509 -11.55 1.53 -46.14
CA ARG A 509 -12.06 0.78 -44.98
C ARG A 509 -13.28 1.46 -44.35
N ASP A 510 -14.14 2.05 -45.20
CA ASP A 510 -15.49 2.47 -44.84
C ASP A 510 -16.54 1.39 -45.18
N LYS A 511 -16.14 0.11 -45.11
CA LYS A 511 -17.14 -0.97 -44.96
C LYS A 511 -17.65 -0.87 -43.53
N LYS A 512 -18.73 -0.10 -43.38
CA LYS A 512 -19.60 -0.02 -42.20
C LYS A 512 -19.46 -1.27 -41.33
N ASN A 513 -18.70 -1.08 -40.26
CA ASN A 513 -18.74 -1.88 -39.06
C ASN A 513 -20.18 -1.83 -38.53
N SER A 514 -21.05 -2.66 -39.10
CA SER A 514 -22.21 -3.19 -38.40
C SER A 514 -21.64 -4.07 -37.27
N ILE A 515 -21.10 -3.42 -36.23
CA ILE A 515 -20.65 -4.09 -35.02
C ILE A 515 -21.88 -4.83 -34.54
N ASN A 516 -21.81 -6.16 -34.63
CA ASN A 516 -22.86 -7.03 -34.16
C ASN A 516 -23.20 -6.59 -32.72
N PRO A 517 -24.45 -6.18 -32.42
CA PRO A 517 -24.81 -5.66 -31.10
C PRO A 517 -24.44 -6.62 -29.96
N HIS A 518 -24.35 -7.92 -30.25
CA HIS A 518 -23.89 -8.94 -29.31
C HIS A 518 -22.40 -8.84 -28.97
N LYS A 519 -21.54 -8.43 -29.91
CA LYS A 519 -20.12 -8.15 -29.65
C LYS A 519 -19.95 -6.94 -28.73
N SER A 520 -20.90 -5.99 -28.75
CA SER A 520 -20.89 -4.84 -27.85
C SER A 520 -21.08 -5.24 -26.39
N GLN A 521 -21.96 -6.21 -26.10
CA GLN A 521 -22.15 -6.70 -24.71
C GLN A 521 -20.90 -7.41 -24.20
N LEU A 522 -20.30 -8.24 -25.05
CA LEU A 522 -19.07 -8.95 -24.73
C LEU A 522 -17.88 -7.99 -24.52
N THR A 523 -17.80 -6.93 -25.34
CA THR A 523 -16.81 -5.86 -25.16
C THR A 523 -17.04 -5.09 -23.86
N LYS A 524 -18.31 -4.82 -23.51
CA LYS A 524 -18.67 -4.15 -22.25
C LYS A 524 -18.29 -4.97 -21.02
N ALA A 525 -18.43 -6.30 -21.08
CA ALA A 525 -18.01 -7.19 -19.99
C ALA A 525 -16.48 -7.21 -19.77
N LEU A 526 -15.69 -6.83 -20.78
CA LEU A 526 -14.24 -6.67 -20.68
C LEU A 526 -13.80 -5.27 -20.25
N GLU A 527 -14.71 -4.28 -20.17
CA GLU A 527 -14.35 -2.97 -19.66
C GLU A 527 -13.99 -3.09 -18.19
N ILE A 528 -12.80 -2.60 -17.81
CA ILE A 528 -12.37 -2.59 -16.41
C ILE A 528 -13.20 -1.52 -15.69
N PRO A 529 -13.92 -1.88 -14.61
CA PRO A 529 -14.63 -0.89 -13.79
C PRO A 529 -13.67 0.17 -13.25
N LYS A 530 -14.21 1.32 -12.83
CA LYS A 530 -13.39 2.31 -12.11
C LYS A 530 -12.89 1.71 -10.80
N LEU A 531 -11.76 2.22 -10.31
CA LEU A 531 -11.28 1.83 -8.99
C LEU A 531 -12.38 2.18 -7.95
N PRO A 532 -12.75 1.24 -7.06
CA PRO A 532 -13.76 1.49 -6.03
C PRO A 532 -13.31 2.62 -5.10
N SER A 533 -14.23 3.18 -4.31
CA SER A 533 -13.79 4.04 -3.20
C SER A 533 -13.06 3.18 -2.16
N ALA A 534 -12.05 3.75 -1.49
CA ALA A 534 -11.33 3.02 -0.44
C ALA A 534 -12.30 2.58 0.68
N VAL A 535 -13.31 3.40 0.99
CA VAL A 535 -14.33 3.09 2.01
C VAL A 535 -15.15 1.87 1.62
N ASP A 536 -15.68 1.81 0.39
CA ASP A 536 -16.47 0.67 -0.07
C ASP A 536 -15.61 -0.61 -0.09
N LEU A 537 -14.37 -0.47 -0.56
CA LEU A 537 -13.38 -1.55 -0.59
C LEU A 537 -13.13 -2.12 0.80
N PHE A 538 -13.00 -1.27 1.83
CA PHE A 538 -12.82 -1.73 3.22
C PHE A 538 -14.07 -2.29 3.85
N SER A 539 -15.21 -1.66 3.63
CA SER A 539 -16.48 -2.16 4.15
C SER A 539 -16.72 -3.58 3.66
N ASP A 540 -16.52 -3.83 2.37
CA ASP A 540 -16.65 -5.16 1.80
C ASP A 540 -15.54 -6.10 2.29
N ALA A 541 -14.27 -5.66 2.34
CA ALA A 541 -13.16 -6.47 2.82
C ALA A 541 -13.35 -6.91 4.28
N ALA A 542 -13.80 -6.00 5.15
CA ALA A 542 -14.11 -6.29 6.55
C ALA A 542 -15.30 -7.24 6.69
N HIS A 543 -16.33 -7.06 5.85
CA HIS A 543 -17.47 -7.98 5.80
C HIS A 543 -17.02 -9.40 5.45
N ILE A 544 -16.27 -9.58 4.36
CA ILE A 544 -15.82 -10.91 3.91
C ILE A 544 -14.76 -11.54 4.81
N CYS A 545 -13.96 -10.74 5.52
CA CYS A 545 -12.95 -11.24 6.45
C CYS A 545 -13.56 -12.07 7.59
N GLY A 546 -14.79 -11.76 8.01
CA GLY A 546 -15.50 -12.47 9.08
C GLY A 546 -16.33 -13.67 8.62
N LEU A 547 -16.39 -13.95 7.31
CA LEU A 547 -17.25 -14.99 6.76
C LEU A 547 -16.57 -16.37 6.73
N THR A 548 -17.38 -17.41 6.94
CA THR A 548 -17.00 -18.80 6.68
C THR A 548 -16.85 -19.07 5.19
N ASP A 549 -16.17 -20.16 4.82
CA ASP A 549 -15.96 -20.51 3.41
C ASP A 549 -17.27 -20.76 2.63
N SER A 550 -18.31 -21.27 3.30
CA SER A 550 -19.65 -21.41 2.70
C SER A 550 -20.34 -20.07 2.48
N GLU A 551 -20.21 -19.13 3.41
CA GLU A 551 -20.77 -17.78 3.27
C GLU A 551 -20.03 -16.99 2.18
N LEU A 552 -18.71 -17.16 2.07
CA LEU A 552 -17.91 -16.61 0.97
C LEU A 552 -18.41 -17.12 -0.39
N THR A 553 -18.74 -18.40 -0.49
CA THR A 553 -19.31 -19.00 -1.70
C THR A 553 -20.68 -18.40 -2.05
N GLN A 554 -21.50 -18.07 -1.05
CA GLN A 554 -22.81 -17.48 -1.26
C GLN A 554 -22.74 -16.01 -1.68
N ILE A 555 -21.81 -15.23 -1.12
CA ILE A 555 -21.66 -13.80 -1.42
C ILE A 555 -20.85 -13.54 -2.70
N GLY A 556 -20.01 -14.50 -3.12
CA GLY A 556 -19.15 -14.42 -4.29
C GLY A 556 -19.82 -13.85 -5.55
N PRO A 557 -20.97 -14.38 -6.01
CA PRO A 557 -21.67 -13.87 -7.18
C PRO A 557 -22.07 -12.39 -7.08
N SER A 558 -22.53 -11.94 -5.91
CA SER A 558 -22.90 -10.53 -5.67
C SER A 558 -21.68 -9.60 -5.72
N LEU A 559 -20.53 -10.06 -5.19
CA LEU A 559 -19.28 -9.31 -5.28
C LEU A 559 -18.71 -9.28 -6.69
N ILE A 560 -18.84 -10.38 -7.44
CA ILE A 560 -18.48 -10.41 -8.86
C ILE A 560 -19.34 -9.40 -9.61
N GLU A 561 -20.66 -9.38 -9.42
CA GLU A 561 -21.54 -8.38 -10.06
C GLU A 561 -21.20 -6.93 -9.65
N LYS A 562 -20.81 -6.70 -8.39
CA LYS A 562 -20.44 -5.37 -7.89
C LYS A 562 -19.11 -4.88 -8.44
N TYR A 563 -18.09 -5.74 -8.45
CA TYR A 563 -16.71 -5.36 -8.76
C TYR A 563 -16.31 -5.61 -10.21
N SER A 564 -16.99 -6.52 -10.92
CA SER A 564 -16.83 -6.74 -12.35
C SER A 564 -18.06 -6.23 -13.09
N ASN A 565 -17.95 -5.81 -14.35
CA ASN A 565 -19.08 -5.31 -15.14
C ASN A 565 -20.03 -6.45 -15.60
N GLY A 566 -20.42 -7.34 -14.68
CA GLY A 566 -21.17 -8.58 -14.92
C GLY A 566 -20.28 -9.80 -15.20
N ASP A 567 -20.88 -10.98 -15.23
CA ASP A 567 -20.16 -12.23 -15.51
C ASP A 567 -19.89 -12.40 -17.02
N ILE A 568 -18.60 -12.58 -17.36
CA ILE A 568 -18.16 -12.77 -18.74
C ILE A 568 -18.76 -14.03 -19.37
N TYR A 569 -19.06 -15.06 -18.58
CA TYR A 569 -19.67 -16.29 -19.08
C TYR A 569 -21.14 -16.08 -19.46
N GLU A 570 -21.88 -15.23 -18.75
CA GLU A 570 -23.23 -14.85 -19.14
C GLU A 570 -23.23 -14.07 -20.45
N ALA A 571 -22.30 -13.12 -20.60
CA ALA A 571 -22.11 -12.38 -21.84
C ALA A 571 -21.75 -13.31 -23.02
N LEU A 572 -20.90 -14.31 -22.79
CA LEU A 572 -20.58 -15.35 -23.78
C LEU A 572 -21.81 -16.18 -24.15
N ALA A 573 -22.60 -16.62 -23.18
CA ALA A 573 -23.81 -17.41 -23.43
C ALA A 573 -24.84 -16.63 -24.26
N VAL A 574 -24.97 -15.32 -24.04
CA VAL A 574 -25.82 -14.44 -24.86
C VAL A 574 -25.24 -14.28 -26.27
N TYR A 575 -23.91 -14.17 -26.40
CA TYR A 575 -23.24 -14.12 -27.70
C TYR A 575 -23.47 -15.40 -28.50
N ASP A 576 -23.27 -16.57 -27.90
CA ASP A 576 -23.40 -17.87 -28.57
C ASP A 576 -24.84 -18.17 -29.02
N LYS A 577 -25.84 -17.80 -28.21
CA LYS A 577 -27.27 -17.94 -28.59
C LYS A 577 -27.64 -17.12 -29.82
N ASN A 578 -26.94 -16.00 -30.04
CA ASN A 578 -27.22 -15.08 -31.14
C ASN A 578 -26.21 -15.17 -32.28
N LYS A 579 -25.19 -16.02 -32.15
CA LYS A 579 -24.24 -16.26 -33.24
C LYS A 579 -25.06 -16.83 -34.40
N PRO A 580 -25.09 -16.15 -35.57
CA PRO A 580 -25.82 -16.67 -36.72
C PRO A 580 -25.26 -18.06 -36.96
N THR A 581 -26.10 -19.09 -36.81
CA THR A 581 -25.73 -20.45 -37.15
C THR A 581 -25.31 -20.37 -38.60
N ALA A 582 -23.99 -20.43 -38.84
CA ALA A 582 -23.47 -20.43 -40.19
C ALA A 582 -24.31 -21.48 -40.93
N PRO A 583 -24.92 -21.15 -42.08
CA PRO A 583 -25.84 -22.04 -42.77
C PRO A 583 -25.04 -23.21 -43.37
N PHE A 584 -24.50 -24.04 -42.50
CA PHE A 584 -23.71 -25.23 -42.78
C PHE A 584 -24.59 -26.22 -43.55
N ILE A 585 -25.89 -26.24 -43.26
CA ILE A 585 -26.86 -27.07 -43.96
C ILE A 585 -27.28 -26.45 -45.32
N ASP A 586 -27.27 -25.13 -45.51
CA ASP A 586 -27.71 -24.54 -46.79
C ASP A 586 -26.62 -24.60 -47.88
N GLY A 587 -25.35 -24.70 -47.49
CA GLY A 587 -24.24 -25.04 -48.41
C GLY A 587 -24.17 -26.54 -48.73
N VAL A 588 -24.36 -27.41 -47.74
CA VAL A 588 -24.28 -28.87 -47.92
C VAL A 588 -25.54 -29.45 -48.58
N LEU A 589 -26.74 -28.88 -48.37
CA LEU A 589 -27.96 -29.27 -49.10
C LEU A 589 -28.00 -28.78 -50.54
N LYS A 590 -27.27 -27.71 -50.89
CA LYS A 590 -27.14 -27.28 -52.30
C LYS A 590 -26.18 -28.17 -53.10
N HIS A 591 -25.23 -28.83 -52.45
CA HIS A 591 -24.31 -29.78 -53.11
C HIS A 591 -24.77 -31.25 -53.11
N THR A 592 -25.82 -31.62 -52.38
CA THR A 592 -26.30 -33.02 -52.29
C THR A 592 -27.44 -33.37 -53.26
N LYS A 593 -27.89 -32.47 -54.14
CA LYS A 593 -28.80 -32.83 -55.25
C LYS A 593 -28.17 -33.74 -56.33
N ALA A 594 -26.89 -34.07 -56.23
CA ALA A 594 -26.18 -34.88 -57.24
C ALA A 594 -25.93 -36.36 -56.87
N TRP A 595 -26.33 -36.83 -55.68
CA TRP A 595 -26.09 -38.23 -55.30
C TRP A 595 -27.41 -38.93 -54.96
N ARG A 596 -28.04 -39.50 -56.00
CA ARG A 596 -28.99 -40.61 -55.84
C ARG A 596 -28.21 -41.93 -55.88
N ILE A 597 -28.82 -42.95 -55.25
CA ILE A 597 -28.50 -44.40 -55.26
C ILE A 597 -27.31 -44.74 -54.33
N SER A 598 -27.34 -45.69 -53.37
CA SER A 598 -28.11 -46.93 -53.24
C SER A 598 -28.38 -47.31 -51.79
N THR A 599 -29.53 -47.93 -51.57
CA THR A 599 -29.93 -48.73 -50.40
C THR A 599 -28.99 -49.92 -50.17
N ALA A 600 -28.51 -50.09 -48.93
CA ALA A 600 -28.07 -51.38 -48.43
C ALA A 600 -28.31 -51.48 -46.91
N THR A 601 -28.72 -52.67 -46.52
CA THR A 601 -29.34 -53.14 -45.29
C THR A 601 -28.39 -53.40 -44.11
N ASN A 602 -28.95 -53.27 -42.90
CA ASN A 602 -28.71 -54.08 -41.69
C ASN A 602 -27.31 -54.12 -41.04
N LYS A 603 -27.23 -53.70 -39.76
CA LYS A 603 -27.34 -54.63 -38.61
C LYS A 603 -27.24 -53.89 -37.27
N GLU A 604 -28.21 -54.17 -36.41
CA GLU A 604 -28.22 -53.89 -34.97
C GLU A 604 -27.14 -54.70 -34.23
N THR A 605 -26.47 -54.08 -33.26
CA THR A 605 -25.87 -54.79 -32.13
C THR A 605 -26.09 -54.01 -30.83
N LYS A 606 -27.00 -54.55 -30.03
CA LYS A 606 -27.18 -54.33 -28.59
C LYS A 606 -25.86 -54.53 -27.83
N ILE A 607 -25.47 -53.57 -27.00
CA ILE A 607 -24.57 -53.82 -25.86
C ILE A 607 -25.31 -53.47 -24.57
N LYS A 608 -25.30 -54.45 -23.67
CA LYS A 608 -26.02 -54.51 -22.39
C LYS A 608 -25.33 -53.67 -21.32
N SER A 609 -26.17 -53.08 -20.48
CA SER A 609 -25.91 -52.43 -19.21
C SER A 609 -25.42 -53.41 -18.13
N GLU A 610 -24.36 -53.06 -17.42
CA GLU A 610 -24.04 -53.61 -16.09
C GLU A 610 -24.19 -52.52 -15.02
N LYS A 611 -25.06 -52.80 -14.05
CA LYS A 611 -25.31 -52.00 -12.84
C LYS A 611 -24.15 -52.17 -11.87
N LYS A 612 -23.49 -51.07 -11.50
CA LYS A 612 -22.62 -51.01 -10.31
C LYS A 612 -23.27 -50.11 -9.26
N VAL A 613 -23.39 -50.67 -8.06
CA VAL A 613 -23.99 -50.07 -6.86
C VAL A 613 -23.11 -48.92 -6.37
N PHE A 614 -23.68 -47.73 -6.24
CA PHE A 614 -23.04 -46.56 -5.61
C PHE A 614 -23.27 -46.57 -4.09
N PRO A 615 -22.25 -46.31 -3.26
CA PRO A 615 -22.44 -45.86 -1.89
C PRO A 615 -22.87 -44.38 -1.87
N THR A 616 -23.64 -44.03 -0.85
CA THR A 616 -24.28 -42.73 -0.57
C THR A 616 -23.36 -41.53 -0.81
N ALA A 617 -23.79 -40.68 -1.73
CA ALA A 617 -23.17 -39.43 -2.11
C ALA A 617 -23.50 -38.33 -1.09
N LEU A 618 -22.54 -37.97 -0.26
CA LEU A 618 -22.57 -36.68 0.45
C LEU A 618 -21.17 -36.09 0.74
N ASP A 619 -20.09 -36.60 0.13
CA ASP A 619 -18.74 -36.10 0.46
C ASP A 619 -17.69 -36.19 -0.67
N SER A 620 -18.11 -36.05 -1.93
CA SER A 620 -17.24 -36.29 -3.10
C SER A 620 -16.42 -35.08 -3.61
N ASN A 621 -16.43 -33.94 -2.91
CA ASN A 621 -15.72 -32.73 -3.37
C ASN A 621 -14.41 -32.41 -2.61
N ARG A 622 -13.95 -33.29 -1.71
CA ARG A 622 -12.65 -33.08 -1.06
C ARG A 622 -11.50 -33.44 -1.98
N THR A 623 -10.61 -32.50 -2.21
CA THR A 623 -9.42 -32.74 -3.03
C THR A 623 -8.47 -33.71 -2.30
N ARG A 624 -7.76 -34.57 -3.05
CA ARG A 624 -6.75 -35.49 -2.50
C ARG A 624 -5.67 -34.79 -1.66
N LEU A 625 -5.45 -33.49 -1.91
CA LEU A 625 -4.55 -32.63 -1.15
C LEU A 625 -5.12 -32.31 0.24
N GLU A 626 -6.41 -31.99 0.32
CA GLU A 626 -7.13 -31.67 1.56
C GLU A 626 -7.17 -32.88 2.50
N LEU A 627 -7.41 -34.08 1.97
CA LEU A 627 -7.33 -35.32 2.75
C LEU A 627 -5.94 -35.56 3.34
N ARG A 628 -4.87 -35.32 2.56
CA ARG A 628 -3.48 -35.41 3.06
C ARG A 628 -3.16 -34.36 4.11
N LEU A 629 -3.74 -33.17 3.99
CA LEU A 629 -3.54 -32.09 4.96
C LEU A 629 -4.25 -32.41 6.28
N GLN A 630 -5.49 -32.89 6.22
CA GLN A 630 -6.24 -33.35 7.40
C GLN A 630 -5.55 -34.53 8.08
N GLU A 631 -5.02 -35.48 7.32
CA GLU A 631 -4.27 -36.62 7.86
C GLU A 631 -3.00 -36.16 8.60
N ARG A 632 -2.22 -35.22 8.02
CA ARG A 632 -1.05 -34.63 8.70
C ARG A 632 -1.41 -33.85 9.96
N VAL A 633 -2.53 -33.12 9.96
CA VAL A 633 -3.02 -32.39 11.13
C VAL A 633 -3.45 -33.36 12.22
N GLN A 634 -4.20 -34.41 11.89
CA GLN A 634 -4.60 -35.43 12.87
C GLN A 634 -3.41 -36.20 13.45
N ASN A 635 -2.40 -36.51 12.64
CA ASN A 635 -1.18 -37.18 13.13
C ASN A 635 -0.42 -36.29 14.13
N ARG A 636 -0.28 -34.99 13.86
CA ARG A 636 0.34 -34.05 14.81
C ARG A 636 -0.46 -33.87 16.11
N LEU A 637 -1.79 -33.94 16.05
CA LEU A 637 -2.63 -33.90 17.25
C LEU A 637 -2.48 -35.19 18.07
N ARG A 638 -2.39 -36.35 17.42
CA ARG A 638 -2.10 -37.64 18.07
C ARG A 638 -0.72 -37.66 18.75
N ASP A 639 0.30 -37.15 18.07
CA ASP A 639 1.66 -37.07 18.61
C ASP A 639 1.74 -36.14 19.84
N ARG A 640 0.95 -35.04 19.86
CA ARG A 640 0.84 -34.17 21.03
C ARG A 640 0.10 -34.82 22.20
N SER A 641 -0.92 -35.64 21.93
CA SER A 641 -1.63 -36.35 23.00
C SER A 641 -0.81 -37.47 23.66
N HIS A 642 0.20 -38.02 22.98
CA HIS A 642 1.09 -39.04 23.55
C HIS A 642 2.34 -38.47 24.23
N GLY A 643 2.71 -37.21 23.95
CA GLY A 643 3.86 -36.55 24.59
C GLY A 643 3.61 -35.97 25.99
N SER A 644 2.38 -36.00 26.50
CA SER A 644 2.00 -35.32 27.76
C SER A 644 1.91 -36.24 28.99
N LEU A 645 2.33 -37.51 28.90
CA LEU A 645 2.23 -38.48 30.00
C LEU A 645 3.57 -39.00 30.53
N ASN A 646 4.70 -38.46 30.09
CA ASN A 646 6.01 -38.71 30.70
C ASN A 646 6.77 -37.37 30.80
N GLY A 647 6.56 -36.67 31.91
CA GLY A 647 7.24 -35.42 32.28
C GLY A 647 6.90 -35.06 33.71
#